data_AF-A0A931DSW4-F1
#
_entry.id   AF-A0A931DSW4-F1
#
_cell.length_a   1.000
_cell.length_b   1.000
_cell.length_c   1.000
_cell.angle_alpha   90.00
_cell.angle_beta   90.00
_cell.angle_gamma   90.00
#
_symmetry.space_group_name_H-M   'P 1'
#
loop_
_entity.id
_entity.type
_entity.pdbx_description
1 polymer ?
#
loop_
_entity_poly.entity_id
_entity_poly.type
_entity_poly.pdbx_seq_one_letter_code
_entity_poly.pdbx_strand_id
1 'polypeptide(L)'
;MTGRAVPSAVRRLSRDRSRVIAVVLLAVVALSASGIQSAAAIVLQQTLDANWRGAYEILVTAKDAATDVDGLLLPNSLGNAQHSLTLNDVEKIRALDGVGVAAPVGEVIVPGFKLSTIKMMLATAAAHASEAPQAFRLTTTFTTDDGLGTRVVSENNQNIVIDQSVEAGSLKSVTTKPGAAAPANGIWGINGDSISRPDNTSSSTWSFDLNRGTPSATAHITLIDPLAEKELLGKAGAFLDPLVKLKPSGSTTSAQLLDWANSTDNRYAKSFLSSQIVIGDSPTQPAAPVLISSQPSTDLTMQLTVESFGTASPNPDSDGFNSPYLLPQALTRGDTGKLVGTSTSDVSALLNPFVSTEASIAWPGTMLDKTTPSGSSSALLFQAVGVSTPGRTSRAAGQGYELSAKGFKDPSPDYANWPASAFALSKDGEKPGFESTYIGTRMLANNKNSTLAVPVGDFSDSSAINTQSSLSYVPLGAYEPVASTTDTGATLKPNVTGLGIVGARTTAIASIYSAGAWGQIAPVNAVRVRVSGISSFTAAARSKVIAVTQAIQNLGLKATIAAGSSPTNVKLGVADYAFGVSSVEKTQKVGRLGQLTQQWSELGAAARADIAVSTASLSVLGIALGSTALLLGAVQFASIPRRRGQAAVMREIGWTRGHIRRWMFAEEIPGALIVLAAGLVAVSLSGLQQVSILIAAIGVAVVVLTSVVAVVFGARAAARAVRVRESGGRRMLRLRGRSTRTFGLRQARIHLLTSITQVVAVLIVALSTAGLADAFLEGRRQAGASLLAQFTTGQAALFQVVLGTVALASGIILAVLARRLDLARRSPQWAALRAMGWTAPELRSAQRMEAATVAIPAILLATAATYGGAQLLGSTATIPLLITGAGAAIVASLTLLFVRRKATAQ
;
A
#
# COMPACT_ATOMS: atom_id res chain seq x y z
N MET A 1 57.93 -4.37 62.21
CA MET A 1 57.40 -4.85 60.92
C MET A 1 56.41 -3.82 60.39
N THR A 2 56.79 -3.09 59.35
CA THR A 2 55.97 -2.06 58.69
C THR A 2 54.68 -2.67 58.17
N GLY A 3 53.53 -2.25 58.70
CA GLY A 3 52.22 -2.74 58.33
C GLY A 3 51.95 -2.55 56.84
N ARG A 4 52.04 -3.64 56.06
CA ARG A 4 51.58 -3.62 54.67
C ARG A 4 50.08 -3.33 54.70
N ALA A 5 49.73 -2.12 54.24
CA ALA A 5 48.35 -1.68 54.13
C ALA A 5 47.50 -2.73 53.41
N VAL A 6 46.34 -3.03 53.99
CA VAL A 6 45.34 -3.92 53.40
C VAL A 6 45.06 -3.48 51.95
N PRO A 7 45.12 -4.38 50.95
CA PRO A 7 44.83 -4.01 49.57
C PRO A 7 43.45 -3.38 49.44
N SER A 8 43.34 -2.24 48.77
CA SER A 8 42.06 -1.54 48.54
C SER A 8 41.05 -2.40 47.79
N ALA A 9 39.75 -2.11 47.94
CA ALA A 9 38.66 -2.84 47.27
C ALA A 9 38.86 -2.94 45.75
N VAL A 10 39.29 -1.84 45.12
CA VAL A 10 39.58 -1.77 43.67
C VAL A 10 40.69 -2.75 43.28
N ARG A 11 41.78 -2.81 44.06
CA ARG A 11 42.90 -3.73 43.81
C ARG A 11 42.53 -5.20 44.04
N ARG A 12 41.50 -5.46 44.86
CA ARG A 12 40.94 -6.81 45.04
C ARG A 12 40.07 -7.22 43.85
N LEU A 13 39.20 -6.33 43.36
CA LEU A 13 38.40 -6.58 42.16
C LEU A 13 39.27 -6.84 40.93
N SER A 14 40.31 -6.02 40.71
CA SER A 14 41.19 -6.16 39.53
C SER A 14 41.98 -7.48 39.50
N ARG A 15 42.15 -8.13 40.66
CA ARG A 15 42.77 -9.46 40.76
C ARG A 15 41.82 -10.59 40.39
N ASP A 16 40.50 -10.38 40.44
CA ASP A 16 39.50 -11.38 40.05
C ASP A 16 39.06 -11.17 38.59
N ARG A 17 39.93 -11.57 37.64
CA ARG A 17 39.75 -11.36 36.19
C ARG A 17 38.36 -11.78 35.67
N SER A 18 37.77 -12.83 36.23
CA SER A 18 36.42 -13.27 35.86
C SER A 18 35.35 -12.24 36.21
N ARG A 19 35.42 -11.65 37.40
CA ARG A 19 34.44 -10.63 37.80
C ARG A 19 34.60 -9.37 36.97
N VAL A 20 35.84 -8.97 36.69
CA VAL A 20 36.11 -7.82 35.80
C VAL A 20 35.48 -8.06 34.43
N ILE A 21 35.71 -9.22 33.81
CA ILE A 21 35.10 -9.56 32.51
C ILE A 21 33.57 -9.50 32.59
N ALA A 22 32.98 -10.05 33.66
CA ALA A 22 31.53 -10.09 33.80
C ALA A 22 30.89 -8.70 33.95
N VAL A 23 31.51 -7.83 34.77
CA VAL A 23 31.10 -6.42 34.95
C VAL A 23 31.30 -5.63 33.65
N VAL A 24 32.42 -5.82 32.95
CA VAL A 24 32.70 -5.16 31.67
C VAL A 24 31.70 -5.58 30.60
N LEU A 25 31.36 -6.86 30.49
CA LEU A 25 30.35 -7.33 29.52
C LEU A 25 28.99 -6.71 29.80
N LEU A 26 28.56 -6.64 31.07
CA LEU A 26 27.31 -6.00 31.43
C LEU A 26 27.32 -4.50 31.07
N ALA A 27 28.43 -3.80 31.33
CA ALA A 27 28.60 -2.40 30.94
C ALA A 27 28.57 -2.22 29.41
N VAL A 28 29.24 -3.10 28.65
CA VAL A 28 29.26 -3.08 27.19
C VAL A 28 27.86 -3.33 26.62
N VAL A 29 27.11 -4.30 27.15
CA VAL A 29 25.73 -4.57 26.72
C VAL A 29 24.86 -3.34 26.99
N ALA A 30 24.95 -2.72 28.18
CA ALA A 30 24.18 -1.52 28.51
C ALA A 30 24.48 -0.33 27.61
N LEU A 31 25.77 -0.05 27.35
CA LEU A 31 26.19 1.03 26.46
C LEU A 31 25.80 0.76 25.00
N SER A 32 26.01 -0.48 24.53
CA SER A 32 25.63 -0.89 23.17
C SER A 32 24.13 -0.76 22.99
N ALA A 33 23.34 -1.19 23.98
CA ALA A 33 21.90 -1.13 23.90
C ALA A 33 21.38 0.31 23.87
N SER A 34 21.94 1.22 24.67
CA SER A 34 21.59 2.65 24.62
C SER A 34 21.97 3.30 23.29
N GLY A 35 23.18 3.05 22.78
CA GLY A 35 23.64 3.62 21.50
C GLY A 35 22.84 3.10 20.30
N ILE A 36 22.59 1.78 20.26
CA ILE A 36 21.78 1.14 19.21
C ILE A 36 20.34 1.62 19.26
N GLN A 37 19.74 1.73 20.46
CA GLN A 37 18.38 2.22 20.64
C GLN A 37 18.22 3.67 20.18
N SER A 38 19.19 4.52 20.52
CA SER A 38 19.18 5.93 20.13
C SER A 38 19.34 6.10 18.62
N ALA A 39 20.23 5.32 18.00
CA ALA A 39 20.38 5.28 16.55
C ALA A 39 19.09 4.80 15.86
N ALA A 40 18.47 3.73 16.37
CA ALA A 40 17.21 3.20 15.83
C ALA A 40 16.08 4.24 15.93
N ALA A 41 15.97 4.94 17.06
CA ALA A 41 14.97 5.99 17.27
C ALA A 41 15.17 7.18 16.33
N ILE A 42 16.42 7.62 16.11
CA ILE A 42 16.73 8.71 15.17
C ILE A 42 16.36 8.30 13.74
N VAL A 43 16.76 7.10 13.29
CA VAL A 43 16.44 6.61 11.94
C VAL A 43 14.93 6.46 11.77
N LEU A 44 14.22 5.92 12.77
CA LEU A 44 12.77 5.83 12.76
C LEU A 44 12.12 7.22 12.64
N GLN A 45 12.55 8.17 13.47
CA GLN A 45 12.02 9.54 13.45
C GLN A 45 12.26 10.22 12.11
N GLN A 46 13.46 10.11 11.53
CA GLN A 46 13.77 10.65 10.20
C GLN A 46 12.91 10.03 9.10
N THR A 47 12.74 8.71 9.14
CA THR A 47 11.89 7.99 8.18
C THR A 47 10.43 8.42 8.32
N LEU A 48 9.91 8.54 9.56
CA LEU A 48 8.55 9.02 9.80
C LEU A 48 8.41 10.48 9.37
N ASP A 49 9.31 11.38 9.74
CA ASP A 49 9.28 12.80 9.37
C ASP A 49 9.28 13.02 7.85
N ALA A 50 10.00 12.17 7.10
CA ALA A 50 10.01 12.23 5.64
C ALA A 50 8.76 11.63 4.96
N ASN A 51 8.02 10.75 5.65
CA ASN A 51 6.98 9.92 5.02
C ASN A 51 5.64 9.86 5.80
N TRP A 52 5.42 10.70 6.80
CA TRP A 52 4.14 10.68 7.54
C TRP A 52 3.07 11.54 6.87
N ARG A 53 3.49 12.56 6.10
CA ARG A 53 2.60 13.59 5.57
C ARG A 53 2.21 13.25 4.14
N GLY A 54 0.99 12.73 3.97
CA GLY A 54 0.38 12.55 2.65
C GLY A 54 -0.03 13.88 2.01
N ALA A 55 -0.90 13.81 0.99
CA ALA A 55 -1.42 15.02 0.34
C ALA A 55 -2.19 15.96 1.29
N TYR A 56 -2.88 15.39 2.29
CA TYR A 56 -3.64 16.11 3.31
C TYR A 56 -3.58 15.35 4.65
N GLU A 57 -3.94 16.02 5.75
CA GLU A 57 -3.90 15.42 7.09
C GLU A 57 -5.26 14.94 7.59
N ILE A 58 -6.35 15.57 7.13
CA ILE A 58 -7.72 15.24 7.53
C ILE A 58 -8.61 15.16 6.29
N LEU A 59 -9.39 14.09 6.15
CA LEU A 59 -10.48 13.98 5.18
C LEU A 59 -11.80 14.28 5.89
N VAL A 60 -12.53 15.28 5.41
CA VAL A 60 -13.84 15.64 5.95
C VAL A 60 -14.93 15.22 4.98
N THR A 61 -15.95 14.54 5.46
CA THR A 61 -17.12 14.11 4.68
C THR A 61 -18.41 14.39 5.44
N ALA A 62 -19.56 14.17 4.79
CA ALA A 62 -20.84 14.17 5.49
C ALA A 62 -20.87 13.09 6.59
N LYS A 63 -21.73 13.29 7.59
CA LYS A 63 -21.78 12.46 8.82
C LYS A 63 -22.13 10.99 8.55
N ASP A 64 -22.94 10.75 7.53
CA ASP A 64 -23.42 9.44 7.09
C ASP A 64 -22.45 8.72 6.13
N ALA A 65 -21.30 9.31 5.83
CA ALA A 65 -20.33 8.75 4.90
C ALA A 65 -19.63 7.50 5.45
N ALA A 66 -19.67 6.41 4.68
CA ALA A 66 -18.85 5.22 4.91
C ALA A 66 -17.42 5.46 4.38
N THR A 67 -16.63 6.26 5.09
CA THR A 67 -15.29 6.69 4.64
C THR A 67 -14.22 5.63 4.77
N ASP A 68 -14.32 4.74 5.75
CA ASP A 68 -13.30 3.75 6.06
C ASP A 68 -13.91 2.39 6.38
N VAL A 69 -13.19 1.33 6.06
CA VAL A 69 -13.56 -0.05 6.31
C VAL A 69 -12.45 -0.69 7.14
N ASP A 70 -12.74 -1.01 8.40
CA ASP A 70 -11.76 -1.57 9.36
C ASP A 70 -10.46 -0.74 9.48
N GLY A 71 -10.55 0.59 9.40
CA GLY A 71 -9.39 1.49 9.44
C GLY A 71 -8.62 1.60 8.11
N LEU A 72 -9.21 1.17 7.00
CA LEU A 72 -8.68 1.32 5.65
C LEU A 72 -9.51 2.33 4.85
N LEU A 73 -8.84 3.27 4.19
CA LEU A 73 -9.43 4.27 3.31
C LEU A 73 -9.35 3.79 1.85
N LEU A 74 -10.50 3.77 1.16
CA LEU A 74 -10.62 3.28 -0.21
C LEU A 74 -10.01 4.27 -1.23
N PRO A 75 -9.44 3.77 -2.35
CA PRO A 75 -8.81 4.59 -3.41
C PRO A 75 -9.68 5.71 -4.01
N ASN A 76 -11.01 5.57 -3.97
CA ASN A 76 -11.99 6.56 -4.48
C ASN A 76 -12.97 7.01 -3.38
N SER A 77 -12.51 7.13 -2.14
CA SER A 77 -13.33 7.39 -0.94
C SER A 77 -14.07 8.73 -0.90
N LEU A 78 -13.95 9.60 -1.91
CA LEU A 78 -14.63 10.89 -1.94
C LEU A 78 -16.16 10.75 -2.00
N GLY A 79 -16.70 9.68 -2.60
CA GLY A 79 -18.13 9.55 -2.92
C GLY A 79 -19.00 8.72 -1.98
N ASN A 80 -18.54 8.33 -0.78
CA ASN A 80 -19.23 7.31 0.03
C ASN A 80 -20.40 7.78 0.92
N ALA A 81 -20.91 9.00 0.70
CA ALA A 81 -22.00 9.58 1.47
C ALA A 81 -23.32 9.61 0.67
N GLN A 82 -24.46 9.40 1.34
CA GLN A 82 -25.76 9.65 0.70
C GLN A 82 -26.03 11.15 0.59
N HIS A 83 -25.47 11.94 1.51
CA HIS A 83 -25.54 13.39 1.53
C HIS A 83 -24.20 14.03 1.17
N SER A 84 -24.24 15.14 0.44
CA SER A 84 -23.05 15.95 0.10
C SER A 84 -22.99 17.21 0.96
N LEU A 85 -21.80 17.79 1.13
CA LEU A 85 -21.61 19.03 1.85
C LEU A 85 -21.91 20.24 0.95
N THR A 86 -22.25 21.37 1.59
CA THR A 86 -22.45 22.65 0.91
C THR A 86 -21.16 23.47 0.91
N LEU A 87 -21.08 24.49 0.06
CA LEU A 87 -19.96 25.45 0.09
C LEU A 87 -19.89 26.22 1.42
N ASN A 88 -21.04 26.47 2.06
CA ASN A 88 -21.10 27.07 3.41
C ASN A 88 -20.44 26.16 4.47
N ASP A 89 -20.54 24.84 4.33
CA ASP A 89 -19.84 23.93 5.25
C ASP A 89 -18.32 23.99 5.05
N VAL A 90 -17.85 24.21 3.82
CA VAL A 90 -16.43 24.46 3.53
C VAL A 90 -15.96 25.76 4.19
N GLU A 91 -16.76 26.82 4.14
CA GLU A 91 -16.45 28.10 4.79
C GLU A 91 -16.36 27.95 6.32
N LYS A 92 -17.27 27.19 6.94
CA LYS A 92 -17.18 26.87 8.38
C LYS A 92 -15.90 26.12 8.72
N ILE A 93 -15.47 25.17 7.87
CA ILE A 93 -14.20 24.45 8.07
C ILE A 93 -13.01 25.40 7.94
N ARG A 94 -13.01 26.29 6.94
CA ARG A 94 -11.95 27.29 6.74
C ARG A 94 -11.82 28.25 7.92
N ALA A 95 -12.92 28.56 8.59
CA ALA A 95 -12.95 29.45 9.75
C ALA A 95 -12.41 28.82 11.05
N LEU A 96 -12.16 27.52 11.08
CA LEU A 96 -11.61 26.85 12.27
C LEU A 96 -10.13 27.19 12.46
N ASP A 97 -9.75 27.49 13.72
CA ASP A 97 -8.36 27.69 14.07
C ASP A 97 -7.53 26.41 13.79
N GLY A 98 -6.31 26.60 13.29
CA GLY A 98 -5.41 25.52 12.91
C GLY A 98 -5.64 24.92 11.52
N VAL A 99 -6.72 25.27 10.81
CA VAL A 99 -6.88 24.92 9.39
C VAL A 99 -6.00 25.83 8.54
N GLY A 100 -5.09 25.26 7.76
CA GLY A 100 -4.26 26.01 6.81
C GLY A 100 -4.91 26.06 5.42
N VAL A 101 -5.25 24.89 4.88
CA VAL A 101 -5.94 24.77 3.58
C VAL A 101 -7.13 23.84 3.75
N ALA A 102 -8.27 24.23 3.18
CA ALA A 102 -9.43 23.37 3.02
C ALA A 102 -9.81 23.33 1.54
N ALA A 103 -9.44 22.24 0.89
CA ALA A 103 -9.63 22.00 -0.54
C ALA A 103 -10.85 21.09 -0.76
N PRO A 104 -12.03 21.66 -1.07
CA PRO A 104 -13.20 20.87 -1.38
C PRO A 104 -13.06 20.19 -2.73
N VAL A 105 -13.61 18.98 -2.82
CA VAL A 105 -13.68 18.21 -4.05
C VAL A 105 -15.06 17.59 -4.19
N GLY A 106 -15.55 17.58 -5.42
CA GLY A 106 -16.82 17.01 -5.80
C GLY A 106 -16.81 16.43 -7.19
N GLU A 107 -17.94 15.92 -7.62
CA GLU A 107 -18.10 15.32 -8.94
C GLU A 107 -19.50 15.59 -9.51
N VAL A 108 -19.54 15.80 -10.82
CA VAL A 108 -20.72 15.55 -11.64
C VAL A 108 -20.33 14.64 -12.79
N ILE A 109 -21.28 13.81 -13.22
CA ILE A 109 -21.14 12.98 -14.40
C ILE A 109 -22.08 13.48 -15.48
N VAL A 110 -21.61 13.48 -16.72
CA VAL A 110 -22.41 13.81 -17.89
C VAL A 110 -22.39 12.61 -18.82
N PRO A 111 -23.52 12.27 -19.45
CA PRO A 111 -23.55 11.13 -20.34
C PRO A 111 -22.79 11.49 -21.62
N GLY A 112 -22.21 10.50 -22.28
CA GLY A 112 -21.43 10.72 -23.49
C GLY A 112 -22.28 11.33 -24.61
N PHE A 113 -21.89 12.52 -25.08
CA PHE A 113 -22.51 13.17 -26.24
C PHE A 113 -21.70 12.86 -27.51
N LYS A 114 -22.40 12.64 -28.62
CA LYS A 114 -21.80 12.45 -29.94
C LYS A 114 -21.62 13.81 -30.62
N LEU A 115 -20.46 14.43 -30.47
CA LEU A 115 -20.03 15.53 -31.34
C LEU A 115 -19.09 15.08 -32.45
N SER A 116 -18.27 14.07 -32.16
CA SER A 116 -17.28 13.56 -33.10
C SER A 116 -17.97 12.62 -34.10
N THR A 117 -17.74 12.87 -35.39
CA THR A 117 -18.21 12.00 -36.47
C THR A 117 -17.06 11.11 -36.92
N ILE A 118 -17.39 9.85 -37.22
CA ILE A 118 -16.45 8.95 -37.86
C ILE A 118 -16.72 9.01 -39.35
N LYS A 119 -15.74 9.40 -40.15
CA LYS A 119 -15.90 9.46 -41.60
C LYS A 119 -15.11 8.35 -42.27
N MET A 120 -15.80 7.51 -43.03
CA MET A 120 -15.18 6.63 -43.99
C MET A 120 -14.74 7.45 -45.20
N MET A 121 -13.46 7.43 -45.53
CA MET A 121 -12.94 8.07 -46.74
C MET A 121 -12.79 7.03 -47.85
N LEU A 122 -13.23 7.39 -49.04
CA LEU A 122 -13.13 6.57 -50.25
C LEU A 122 -12.46 7.38 -51.34
N ALA A 123 -11.27 6.98 -51.78
CA ALA A 123 -10.63 7.59 -52.95
C ALA A 123 -11.50 7.37 -54.19
N THR A 124 -11.81 8.44 -54.92
CA THR A 124 -12.61 8.40 -56.17
C THR A 124 -12.05 7.39 -57.17
N ALA A 125 -10.72 7.31 -57.30
CA ALA A 125 -10.04 6.33 -58.15
C ALA A 125 -10.30 4.85 -57.77
N ALA A 126 -10.46 4.54 -56.48
CA ALA A 126 -10.83 3.20 -56.02
C ALA A 126 -12.33 2.92 -56.17
N ALA A 127 -13.13 3.98 -56.30
CA ALA A 127 -14.57 3.91 -56.46
C ALA A 127 -14.98 3.77 -57.94
N HIS A 128 -14.16 4.25 -58.89
CA HIS A 128 -14.29 4.16 -60.37
C HIS A 128 -14.20 2.75 -61.00
N ALA A 129 -14.52 1.70 -60.24
CA ALA A 129 -14.41 0.32 -60.70
C ALA A 129 -15.66 -0.21 -61.44
N SER A 130 -16.81 0.49 -61.44
CA SER A 130 -18.06 -0.01 -62.03
C SER A 130 -18.92 1.10 -62.66
N GLU A 131 -19.48 0.83 -63.84
CA GLU A 131 -20.40 1.72 -64.58
C GLU A 131 -21.85 1.70 -64.05
N ALA A 132 -22.17 0.79 -63.11
CA ALA A 132 -23.51 0.63 -62.52
C ALA A 132 -23.48 0.83 -60.99
N PRO A 133 -24.58 1.28 -60.37
CA PRO A 133 -24.66 1.44 -58.92
C PRO A 133 -24.37 0.12 -58.20
N GLN A 134 -23.54 0.13 -57.16
CA GLN A 134 -23.13 -1.06 -56.40
C GLN A 134 -23.63 -1.01 -54.96
N ALA A 135 -24.23 -2.10 -54.47
CA ALA A 135 -24.67 -2.24 -53.10
C ALA A 135 -23.61 -2.89 -52.22
N PHE A 136 -23.42 -2.33 -51.01
CA PHE A 136 -22.49 -2.83 -50.00
C PHE A 136 -23.14 -2.91 -48.63
N ARG A 137 -22.64 -3.84 -47.81
CA ARG A 137 -22.84 -3.86 -46.36
C ARG A 137 -21.55 -3.43 -45.68
N LEU A 138 -21.66 -2.41 -44.83
CA LEU A 138 -20.61 -1.95 -43.94
C LEU A 138 -20.90 -2.51 -42.55
N THR A 139 -19.98 -3.31 -42.02
CA THR A 139 -20.02 -3.79 -40.63
C THR A 139 -18.96 -3.05 -39.84
N THR A 140 -19.40 -2.20 -38.91
CA THR A 140 -18.53 -1.48 -37.99
C THR A 140 -18.50 -2.19 -36.65
N THR A 141 -17.36 -2.75 -36.27
CA THR A 141 -17.16 -3.44 -35.00
C THR A 141 -16.22 -2.61 -34.13
N PHE A 142 -16.67 -2.26 -32.93
CA PHE A 142 -15.87 -1.58 -31.92
C PHE A 142 -15.36 -2.59 -30.91
N THR A 143 -14.07 -2.54 -30.60
CA THR A 143 -13.41 -3.43 -29.65
C THR A 143 -12.60 -2.64 -28.64
N THR A 144 -12.47 -3.20 -27.44
CA THR A 144 -11.68 -2.66 -26.33
C THR A 144 -10.95 -3.79 -25.61
N ASP A 145 -10.03 -3.43 -24.71
CA ASP A 145 -9.34 -4.37 -23.81
C ASP A 145 -9.23 -3.74 -22.42
N ASP A 146 -9.90 -4.33 -21.46
CA ASP A 146 -9.89 -3.91 -20.06
C ASP A 146 -8.79 -4.60 -19.23
N GLY A 147 -7.80 -5.18 -19.89
CA GLY A 147 -6.67 -5.89 -19.29
C GLY A 147 -6.85 -7.41 -19.19
N LEU A 148 -8.03 -7.92 -19.56
CA LEU A 148 -8.32 -9.37 -19.59
C LEU A 148 -8.41 -9.95 -21.01
N GLY A 149 -8.15 -9.12 -22.03
CA GLY A 149 -8.19 -9.48 -23.43
C GLY A 149 -9.24 -8.71 -24.23
N THR A 150 -9.08 -8.75 -25.55
CA THR A 150 -9.94 -8.02 -26.48
C THR A 150 -11.39 -8.51 -26.43
N ARG A 151 -12.32 -7.57 -26.36
CA ARG A 151 -13.77 -7.80 -26.39
C ARG A 151 -14.48 -6.82 -27.32
N VAL A 152 -15.62 -7.26 -27.86
CA VAL A 152 -16.51 -6.42 -28.65
C VAL A 152 -17.36 -5.56 -27.73
N VAL A 153 -17.44 -4.27 -28.07
CA VAL A 153 -18.22 -3.23 -27.40
C VAL A 153 -19.55 -3.04 -28.10
N SER A 154 -19.51 -2.90 -29.42
CA SER A 154 -20.70 -2.81 -30.26
C SER A 154 -20.38 -3.23 -31.68
N GLU A 155 -21.41 -3.70 -32.38
CA GLU A 155 -21.34 -3.94 -33.81
C GLU A 155 -22.58 -3.35 -34.46
N ASN A 156 -22.40 -2.70 -35.60
CA ASN A 156 -23.49 -2.13 -36.34
C ASN A 156 -23.32 -2.35 -37.84
N ASN A 157 -24.41 -2.74 -38.49
CA ASN A 157 -24.46 -2.92 -39.94
C ASN A 157 -25.14 -1.72 -40.60
N GLN A 158 -24.56 -1.23 -41.68
CA GLN A 158 -25.15 -0.20 -42.53
C GLN A 158 -25.09 -0.64 -43.99
N ASN A 159 -26.21 -0.49 -44.69
CA ASN A 159 -26.28 -0.78 -46.11
C ASN A 159 -26.13 0.53 -46.89
N ILE A 160 -25.20 0.54 -47.85
CA ILE A 160 -24.95 1.70 -48.71
C ILE A 160 -25.03 1.29 -50.18
N VAL A 161 -25.31 2.26 -51.04
CA VAL A 161 -25.09 2.16 -52.49
C VAL A 161 -24.10 3.22 -52.91
N ILE A 162 -23.12 2.83 -53.70
CA ILE A 162 -22.17 3.73 -54.35
C ILE A 162 -22.58 3.82 -55.82
N ASP A 163 -23.01 5.00 -56.25
CA ASP A 163 -23.40 5.26 -57.64
C ASP A 163 -22.45 6.27 -58.29
N GLN A 164 -21.92 5.87 -59.44
CA GLN A 164 -20.96 6.64 -60.23
C GLN A 164 -21.40 6.82 -61.68
N SER A 165 -22.60 6.37 -62.02
CA SER A 165 -23.09 6.27 -63.40
C SER A 165 -23.40 7.62 -64.07
N VAL A 166 -23.27 8.73 -63.34
CA VAL A 166 -23.57 10.09 -63.85
C VAL A 166 -22.36 11.01 -63.65
N GLU A 167 -21.79 11.53 -64.74
CA GLU A 167 -20.74 12.56 -64.69
C GLU A 167 -21.28 13.84 -64.03
N ALA A 168 -20.43 14.50 -63.23
CA ALA A 168 -20.73 15.73 -62.48
C ALA A 168 -21.10 16.97 -63.35
N GLY A 169 -21.32 16.80 -64.66
CA GLY A 169 -21.71 17.84 -65.60
C GLY A 169 -23.04 17.62 -66.31
N SER A 170 -23.70 16.46 -66.15
CA SER A 170 -24.91 16.11 -66.93
C SER A 170 -26.19 16.05 -66.10
N LEU A 171 -26.47 17.07 -65.28
CA LEU A 171 -27.82 17.31 -64.76
C LEU A 171 -28.64 18.14 -65.76
N LYS A 172 -28.96 17.56 -66.91
CA LYS A 172 -30.20 17.91 -67.61
C LYS A 172 -31.24 16.91 -67.18
N SER A 173 -32.18 17.37 -66.36
CA SER A 173 -33.42 16.71 -65.93
C SER A 173 -33.79 15.48 -66.78
N VAL A 174 -33.32 14.30 -66.40
CA VAL A 174 -33.82 13.05 -66.96
C VAL A 174 -35.13 12.77 -66.24
N THR A 175 -36.22 13.01 -66.96
CA THR A 175 -37.60 12.88 -66.47
C THR A 175 -38.00 11.41 -66.55
N THR A 176 -37.98 10.70 -65.42
CA THR A 176 -38.82 9.51 -65.22
C THR A 176 -39.92 9.91 -64.25
N LYS A 177 -41.12 10.14 -64.80
CA LYS A 177 -42.27 10.93 -64.27
C LYS A 177 -42.00 12.45 -64.13
N PRO A 178 -42.95 13.33 -64.51
CA PRO A 178 -42.81 14.77 -64.32
C PRO A 178 -42.71 15.09 -62.83
N GLY A 179 -41.51 15.41 -62.34
CA GLY A 179 -41.29 15.96 -60.99
C GLY A 179 -40.33 15.21 -60.06
N ALA A 180 -39.82 14.02 -60.39
CA ALA A 180 -38.82 13.32 -59.57
C ALA A 180 -37.41 13.48 -60.18
N ALA A 181 -36.45 13.98 -59.40
CA ALA A 181 -35.06 14.10 -59.83
C ALA A 181 -34.36 12.74 -59.83
N ALA A 182 -33.59 12.42 -60.87
CA ALA A 182 -32.70 11.26 -60.88
C ALA A 182 -31.64 11.37 -59.76
N PRO A 183 -31.26 10.28 -59.08
CA PRO A 183 -30.23 10.33 -58.06
C PRO A 183 -28.88 10.71 -58.69
N ALA A 184 -28.20 11.70 -58.08
CA ALA A 184 -26.86 12.13 -58.49
C ALA A 184 -25.78 11.12 -58.05
N ASN A 185 -24.59 11.21 -58.65
CA ASN A 185 -23.42 10.45 -58.23
C ASN A 185 -23.08 10.70 -56.75
N GLY A 186 -22.77 9.62 -56.01
CA GLY A 186 -22.46 9.72 -54.60
C GLY A 186 -22.61 8.41 -53.82
N ILE A 187 -22.47 8.54 -52.49
CA ILE A 187 -22.67 7.45 -51.54
C ILE A 187 -24.04 7.66 -50.87
N TRP A 188 -24.89 6.65 -50.97
CA TRP A 188 -26.28 6.69 -50.50
C TRP A 188 -26.50 5.68 -49.38
N GLY A 189 -26.85 6.17 -48.19
CA GLY A 189 -27.32 5.34 -47.08
C GLY A 189 -28.81 4.97 -47.25
N ILE A 190 -29.19 3.73 -46.94
CA ILE A 190 -30.51 3.19 -47.34
C ILE A 190 -31.62 3.42 -46.31
N ASN A 191 -31.27 3.86 -45.09
CA ASN A 191 -32.24 4.23 -44.06
C ASN A 191 -32.32 5.75 -43.83
N GLY A 192 -31.99 6.57 -44.84
CA GLY A 192 -32.07 8.03 -44.77
C GLY A 192 -31.01 8.69 -43.88
N ASP A 193 -29.98 7.97 -43.44
CA ASP A 193 -29.03 8.43 -42.42
C ASP A 193 -28.02 9.47 -42.90
N SER A 194 -27.61 9.43 -44.17
CA SER A 194 -26.68 10.37 -44.78
C SER A 194 -26.56 10.15 -46.29
N ILE A 195 -26.36 11.25 -47.02
CA ILE A 195 -26.00 11.27 -48.44
C ILE A 195 -24.68 12.02 -48.53
N SER A 196 -23.67 11.40 -49.13
CA SER A 196 -22.41 12.06 -49.41
C SER A 196 -22.27 12.34 -50.90
N ARG A 197 -21.93 13.59 -51.22
CA ARG A 197 -21.62 14.06 -52.56
C ARG A 197 -20.14 14.46 -52.61
N PRO A 198 -19.47 14.33 -53.77
CA PRO A 198 -18.14 14.93 -53.94
C PRO A 198 -18.18 16.40 -53.54
N ASP A 199 -17.20 16.86 -52.75
CA ASP A 199 -17.07 18.29 -52.51
C ASP A 199 -16.80 18.99 -53.86
N ASN A 200 -17.35 20.19 -54.03
CA ASN A 200 -17.20 20.95 -55.26
C ASN A 200 -15.82 21.64 -55.34
N THR A 201 -14.82 21.13 -54.61
CA THR A 201 -13.53 21.76 -54.36
C THR A 201 -12.37 20.77 -54.54
N SER A 202 -12.14 20.31 -55.76
CA SER A 202 -10.90 19.62 -56.17
C SER A 202 -10.46 18.37 -55.39
N SER A 203 -11.24 17.85 -54.42
CA SER A 203 -10.81 16.70 -53.62
C SER A 203 -11.15 15.38 -54.33
N SER A 204 -10.14 14.52 -54.44
CA SER A 204 -10.24 13.20 -55.07
C SER A 204 -10.90 12.14 -54.17
N THR A 205 -11.71 12.52 -53.19
CA THR A 205 -12.14 11.64 -52.09
C THR A 205 -13.61 11.86 -51.70
N TRP A 206 -14.38 10.79 -51.57
CA TRP A 206 -15.75 10.78 -51.03
C TRP A 206 -15.73 10.42 -49.54
N SER A 207 -16.65 10.98 -48.75
CA SER A 207 -16.70 10.74 -47.29
C SER A 207 -18.07 10.29 -46.82
N PHE A 208 -18.18 9.22 -46.02
CA PHE A 208 -19.47 8.75 -45.49
C PHE A 208 -19.46 8.60 -43.97
N ASP A 209 -20.51 9.02 -43.30
CA ASP A 209 -20.57 9.07 -41.84
C ASP A 209 -20.95 7.71 -41.21
N LEU A 210 -20.10 7.21 -40.30
CA LEU A 210 -20.22 5.94 -39.58
C LEU A 210 -20.62 6.14 -38.11
N ASN A 211 -21.68 6.93 -37.85
CA ASN A 211 -22.05 7.38 -36.50
C ASN A 211 -23.02 6.44 -35.74
N ARG A 212 -23.60 5.44 -36.40
CA ARG A 212 -24.52 4.47 -35.76
C ARG A 212 -23.75 3.50 -34.88
N GLY A 213 -24.26 3.26 -33.68
CA GLY A 213 -23.67 2.30 -32.73
C GLY A 213 -22.31 2.72 -32.15
N THR A 214 -21.84 3.95 -32.40
CA THR A 214 -20.58 4.46 -31.83
C THR A 214 -20.66 4.48 -30.30
N PRO A 215 -19.74 3.81 -29.59
CA PRO A 215 -19.67 3.84 -28.13
C PRO A 215 -19.39 5.24 -27.59
N SER A 216 -19.82 5.49 -26.37
CA SER A 216 -19.58 6.74 -25.65
C SER A 216 -19.28 6.46 -24.18
N ALA A 217 -18.32 7.19 -23.62
CA ALA A 217 -18.01 7.10 -22.19
C ALA A 217 -18.90 8.05 -21.38
N THR A 218 -19.20 7.66 -20.14
CA THR A 218 -19.70 8.62 -19.15
C THR A 218 -18.54 9.56 -18.80
N ALA A 219 -18.68 10.86 -19.05
CA ALA A 219 -17.62 11.80 -18.72
C ALA A 219 -17.73 12.23 -17.26
N HIS A 220 -16.61 12.06 -16.54
CA HIS A 220 -16.48 12.45 -15.14
C HIS A 220 -15.88 13.85 -15.05
N ILE A 221 -16.65 14.80 -14.51
CA ILE A 221 -16.21 16.18 -14.28
C ILE A 221 -15.94 16.34 -12.79
N THR A 222 -14.67 16.42 -12.42
CA THR A 222 -14.28 16.74 -11.04
C THR A 222 -14.48 18.22 -10.78
N LEU A 223 -15.14 18.53 -9.67
CA LEU A 223 -15.34 19.87 -9.16
C LEU A 223 -14.33 20.16 -8.06
N ILE A 224 -13.57 21.25 -8.18
CA ILE A 224 -12.61 21.67 -7.14
C ILE A 224 -12.67 23.17 -6.89
N ASP A 225 -12.19 23.63 -5.75
CA ASP A 225 -11.74 25.02 -5.61
C ASP A 225 -10.32 25.14 -6.21
N PRO A 226 -10.12 25.80 -7.37
CA PRO A 226 -8.82 25.81 -8.04
C PRO A 226 -7.70 26.44 -7.20
N LEU A 227 -8.03 27.40 -6.34
CA LEU A 227 -7.03 28.08 -5.51
C LEU A 227 -6.61 27.18 -4.35
N ALA A 228 -7.58 26.65 -3.61
CA ALA A 228 -7.31 25.77 -2.47
C ALA A 228 -6.65 24.46 -2.93
N GLU A 229 -7.05 23.92 -4.09
CA GLU A 229 -6.45 22.73 -4.67
C GLU A 229 -5.01 22.97 -5.13
N LYS A 230 -4.74 24.10 -5.77
CA LYS A 230 -3.38 24.48 -6.15
C LYS A 230 -2.48 24.64 -4.93
N GLU A 231 -2.98 25.23 -3.85
CA GLU A 231 -2.24 25.35 -2.59
C GLU A 231 -1.96 23.97 -1.95
N LEU A 232 -2.94 23.06 -2.00
CA LEU A 232 -2.79 21.69 -1.51
C LEU A 232 -1.71 20.90 -2.28
N LEU A 233 -1.74 21.00 -3.61
CA LEU A 233 -0.83 20.30 -4.54
C LEU A 233 0.54 20.98 -4.69
N GLY A 234 0.69 22.23 -4.22
CA GLY A 234 1.90 23.02 -4.39
C GLY A 234 2.29 23.19 -5.86
N LYS A 235 3.53 22.84 -6.22
CA LYS A 235 4.04 22.97 -7.60
C LYS A 235 3.29 22.11 -8.61
N ALA A 236 2.77 20.95 -8.18
CA ALA A 236 2.00 20.06 -9.06
C ALA A 236 0.65 20.67 -9.47
N GLY A 237 0.14 21.66 -8.73
CA GLY A 237 -1.10 22.37 -9.05
C GLY A 237 -1.01 23.39 -10.19
N ALA A 238 0.14 23.54 -10.87
CA ALA A 238 0.31 24.56 -11.92
C ALA A 238 -0.66 24.42 -13.11
N PHE A 239 -1.12 23.20 -13.40
CA PHE A 239 -2.12 22.96 -14.45
C PHE A 239 -3.47 23.63 -14.17
N LEU A 240 -3.74 24.04 -12.92
CA LEU A 240 -4.95 24.75 -12.52
C LEU A 240 -4.93 26.25 -12.86
N ASP A 241 -3.79 26.78 -13.31
CA ASP A 241 -3.62 28.20 -13.62
C ASP A 241 -4.67 28.80 -14.57
N PRO A 242 -5.13 28.12 -15.63
CA PRO A 242 -6.19 28.65 -16.48
C PRO A 242 -7.50 28.87 -15.72
N LEU A 243 -7.87 27.96 -14.81
CA LEU A 243 -9.06 28.13 -13.96
C LEU A 243 -8.85 29.23 -12.91
N VAL A 244 -7.66 29.33 -12.30
CA VAL A 244 -7.37 30.36 -11.30
C VAL A 244 -7.44 31.77 -11.91
N LYS A 245 -6.92 31.95 -13.14
CA LYS A 245 -6.94 33.25 -13.85
C LYS A 245 -8.34 33.75 -14.14
N LEU A 246 -9.29 32.84 -14.40
CA LEU A 246 -10.69 33.18 -14.63
C LEU A 246 -11.44 33.61 -13.36
N LYS A 247 -10.84 33.42 -12.18
CA LYS A 247 -11.42 33.75 -10.86
C LYS A 247 -12.89 33.31 -10.73
N PRO A 248 -13.23 32.03 -10.95
CA PRO A 248 -14.59 31.55 -10.86
C PRO A 248 -15.04 31.54 -9.39
N SER A 249 -15.64 32.63 -8.92
CA SER A 249 -16.20 32.76 -7.56
C SER A 249 -17.74 32.66 -7.54
N GLY A 250 -18.35 32.26 -8.66
CA GLY A 250 -19.80 32.14 -8.85
C GLY A 250 -20.15 31.57 -10.23
N SER A 251 -21.40 31.72 -10.67
CA SER A 251 -21.84 31.29 -12.00
C SER A 251 -21.16 32.14 -13.07
N THR A 252 -20.16 31.58 -13.75
CA THR A 252 -19.56 32.19 -14.93
C THR A 252 -20.62 32.29 -16.04
N THR A 253 -20.60 33.37 -16.82
CA THR A 253 -21.53 33.54 -17.96
C THR A 253 -20.82 33.37 -19.29
N SER A 254 -21.60 33.11 -20.34
CA SER A 254 -21.10 33.08 -21.72
C SER A 254 -20.38 34.38 -22.11
N ALA A 255 -20.86 35.55 -21.68
CA ALA A 255 -20.20 36.84 -21.92
C ALA A 255 -18.81 36.94 -21.29
N GLN A 256 -18.64 36.48 -20.05
CA GLN A 256 -17.34 36.49 -19.38
C GLN A 256 -16.31 35.58 -20.08
N LEU A 257 -16.76 34.43 -20.60
CA LEU A 257 -15.91 33.54 -21.37
C LEU A 257 -15.60 34.10 -22.77
N LEU A 258 -16.52 34.86 -23.35
CA LEU A 258 -16.26 35.59 -24.60
C LEU A 258 -15.18 36.65 -24.41
N ASP A 259 -15.25 37.44 -23.33
CA ASP A 259 -14.22 38.42 -22.98
C ASP A 259 -12.86 37.77 -22.74
N TRP A 260 -12.85 36.63 -22.03
CA TRP A 260 -11.64 35.82 -21.84
C TRP A 260 -11.07 35.34 -23.18
N ALA A 261 -11.91 34.80 -24.06
CA ALA A 261 -11.46 34.25 -25.34
C ALA A 261 -10.94 35.35 -26.26
N ASN A 262 -11.54 36.53 -26.27
CA ASN A 262 -11.07 37.69 -27.03
C ASN A 262 -9.73 38.25 -26.50
N SER A 263 -9.46 38.10 -25.19
CA SER A 263 -8.24 38.61 -24.55
C SER A 263 -7.11 37.58 -24.45
N THR A 264 -7.35 36.32 -24.85
CA THR A 264 -6.39 35.22 -24.69
C THR A 264 -6.05 34.58 -26.03
N ASP A 265 -4.78 34.63 -26.44
CA ASP A 265 -4.31 33.93 -27.63
C ASP A 265 -3.88 32.48 -27.31
N ASN A 266 -4.85 31.55 -27.32
CA ASN A 266 -4.57 30.12 -27.22
C ASN A 266 -5.53 29.28 -28.06
N ARG A 267 -5.24 27.97 -28.22
CA ARG A 267 -6.07 27.07 -29.05
C ARG A 267 -7.52 26.96 -28.56
N TYR A 268 -7.75 27.06 -27.26
CA TYR A 268 -9.08 26.91 -26.66
C TYR A 268 -9.96 28.13 -26.90
N ALA A 269 -9.40 29.33 -26.70
CA ALA A 269 -10.03 30.60 -27.01
C ALA A 269 -10.39 30.68 -28.49
N LYS A 270 -9.44 30.34 -29.39
CA LYS A 270 -9.69 30.26 -30.84
C LYS A 270 -10.81 29.28 -31.19
N SER A 271 -10.80 28.08 -30.59
CA SER A 271 -11.85 27.09 -30.82
C SER A 271 -13.22 27.57 -30.33
N PHE A 272 -13.28 28.19 -29.14
CA PHE A 272 -14.50 28.77 -28.59
C PHE A 272 -15.08 29.88 -29.49
N LEU A 273 -14.24 30.81 -29.95
CA LEU A 273 -14.65 31.89 -30.87
C LEU A 273 -15.13 31.36 -32.23
N SER A 274 -14.56 30.26 -32.71
CA SER A 274 -14.99 29.61 -33.96
C SER A 274 -16.32 28.86 -33.84
N SER A 275 -16.70 28.47 -32.62
CA SER A 275 -17.89 27.65 -32.35
C SER A 275 -19.21 28.45 -32.26
N GLN A 276 -19.34 29.53 -33.04
CA GLN A 276 -20.41 30.57 -33.02
C GLN A 276 -21.87 30.06 -32.91
N ILE A 277 -22.11 28.76 -33.07
CA ILE A 277 -23.41 28.06 -32.98
C ILE A 277 -23.91 27.89 -31.53
N VAL A 278 -23.05 27.88 -30.51
CA VAL A 278 -23.47 27.58 -29.11
C VAL A 278 -23.75 28.82 -28.26
N ILE A 279 -23.25 29.98 -28.68
CA ILE A 279 -23.53 31.26 -28.03
C ILE A 279 -24.80 31.79 -28.67
N GLY A 280 -25.98 31.41 -28.16
CA GLY A 280 -27.20 32.13 -28.51
C GLY A 280 -27.05 33.63 -28.20
N ASP A 281 -27.92 34.48 -28.72
CA ASP A 281 -27.95 35.94 -28.47
C ASP A 281 -28.11 36.35 -26.98
N SER A 282 -28.00 35.42 -26.04
CA SER A 282 -28.19 35.62 -24.61
C SER A 282 -26.85 35.67 -23.86
N PRO A 283 -26.31 36.88 -23.58
CA PRO A 283 -25.05 37.06 -22.82
C PRO A 283 -25.12 36.57 -21.37
N THR A 284 -26.29 36.11 -20.92
CA THR A 284 -26.57 35.64 -19.56
C THR A 284 -26.62 34.13 -19.41
N GLN A 285 -26.33 33.35 -20.47
CA GLN A 285 -26.32 31.90 -20.38
C GLN A 285 -25.27 31.41 -19.36
N PRO A 286 -25.64 30.52 -18.41
CA PRO A 286 -24.68 29.92 -17.49
C PRO A 286 -23.62 29.10 -18.22
N ALA A 287 -22.36 29.31 -17.86
CA ALA A 287 -21.23 28.60 -18.41
C ALA A 287 -20.25 28.14 -17.32
N ALA A 288 -19.51 27.08 -17.59
CA ALA A 288 -18.53 26.49 -16.70
C ALA A 288 -17.20 26.32 -17.45
N PRO A 289 -16.14 27.06 -17.09
CA PRO A 289 -14.82 26.80 -17.63
C PRO A 289 -14.30 25.45 -17.12
N VAL A 290 -13.74 24.65 -18.03
CA VAL A 290 -13.22 23.31 -17.71
C VAL A 290 -11.82 23.10 -18.26
N LEU A 291 -10.99 22.36 -17.53
CA LEU A 291 -9.76 21.77 -18.04
C LEU A 291 -10.08 20.36 -18.52
N ILE A 292 -9.63 19.97 -19.69
CA ILE A 292 -9.97 18.66 -20.28
C ILE A 292 -8.77 17.72 -20.28
N SER A 293 -9.02 16.43 -20.11
CA SER A 293 -7.96 15.42 -20.21
C SER A 293 -7.40 15.40 -21.62
N SER A 294 -6.08 15.42 -21.76
CA SER A 294 -5.41 15.23 -23.06
C SER A 294 -5.28 13.74 -23.45
N GLN A 295 -5.62 12.82 -22.54
CA GLN A 295 -5.55 11.37 -22.77
C GLN A 295 -6.95 10.75 -22.85
N PRO A 296 -7.14 9.71 -23.70
CA PRO A 296 -8.38 8.95 -23.74
C PRO A 296 -8.61 8.21 -22.41
N SER A 297 -9.88 7.90 -22.12
CA SER A 297 -10.26 7.17 -20.90
C SER A 297 -9.84 5.70 -20.93
N THR A 298 -9.93 5.07 -22.11
CA THR A 298 -9.49 3.70 -22.39
C THR A 298 -9.22 3.52 -23.89
N ASP A 299 -8.68 2.36 -24.26
CA ASP A 299 -8.39 1.99 -25.65
C ASP A 299 -9.69 1.59 -26.37
N LEU A 300 -9.95 2.17 -27.54
CA LEU A 300 -11.07 1.83 -28.40
C LEU A 300 -10.62 1.71 -29.84
N THR A 301 -10.78 0.52 -30.42
CA THR A 301 -10.44 0.25 -31.82
C THR A 301 -11.72 0.03 -32.61
N MET A 302 -11.81 0.68 -33.76
CA MET A 302 -12.87 0.45 -34.74
C MET A 302 -12.32 -0.38 -35.89
N GLN A 303 -13.07 -1.41 -36.27
CA GLN A 303 -12.86 -2.17 -37.48
C GLN A 303 -14.05 -1.93 -38.43
N LEU A 304 -13.75 -1.60 -39.68
CA LEU A 304 -14.72 -1.53 -40.77
C LEU A 304 -14.51 -2.72 -41.68
N THR A 305 -15.52 -3.58 -41.79
CA THR A 305 -15.58 -4.67 -42.75
C THR A 305 -16.56 -4.32 -43.86
N VAL A 306 -16.16 -4.51 -45.11
CA VAL A 306 -16.98 -4.17 -46.27
C VAL A 306 -17.27 -5.42 -47.10
N GLU A 307 -18.54 -5.65 -47.39
CA GLU A 307 -19.01 -6.72 -48.26
C GLU A 307 -19.79 -6.16 -49.44
N SER A 308 -19.56 -6.70 -50.63
CA SER A 308 -20.27 -6.35 -51.87
C SER A 308 -21.40 -7.33 -52.16
N PHE A 309 -22.52 -6.80 -52.64
CA PHE A 309 -23.71 -7.55 -53.06
C PHE A 309 -24.04 -7.36 -54.54
N GLY A 310 -23.13 -6.76 -55.30
CA GLY A 310 -23.29 -6.49 -56.72
C GLY A 310 -24.18 -5.27 -57.01
N THR A 311 -24.75 -5.26 -58.21
CA THR A 311 -25.47 -4.11 -58.77
C THR A 311 -26.78 -3.82 -58.06
N ALA A 312 -27.02 -2.56 -57.70
CA ALA A 312 -28.31 -2.04 -57.26
C ALA A 312 -29.04 -1.38 -58.45
N SER A 313 -30.36 -1.54 -58.53
CA SER A 313 -31.16 -0.94 -59.59
C SER A 313 -31.81 0.36 -59.11
N PRO A 314 -31.94 1.41 -59.93
CA PRO A 314 -32.72 2.58 -59.57
C PRO A 314 -34.15 2.20 -59.17
N ASN A 315 -34.68 2.83 -58.12
CA ASN A 315 -36.06 2.62 -57.69
C ASN A 315 -37.00 3.57 -58.44
N PRO A 316 -37.83 3.05 -59.38
CA PRO A 316 -38.69 3.89 -60.22
C PRO A 316 -39.84 4.57 -59.47
N ASP A 317 -40.13 4.12 -58.24
CA ASP A 317 -41.17 4.67 -57.37
C ASP A 317 -40.59 5.56 -56.25
N SER A 318 -39.29 5.87 -56.30
CA SER A 318 -38.62 6.75 -55.34
C SER A 318 -39.00 8.22 -55.53
N ASP A 319 -39.10 8.95 -54.42
CA ASP A 319 -39.15 10.41 -54.37
C ASP A 319 -37.76 11.07 -54.47
N GLY A 320 -36.70 10.26 -54.63
CA GLY A 320 -35.32 10.70 -54.83
C GLY A 320 -34.49 10.84 -53.54
N PHE A 321 -35.11 10.77 -52.35
CA PHE A 321 -34.40 11.02 -51.08
C PHE A 321 -34.39 9.84 -50.10
N ASN A 322 -35.48 9.08 -49.97
CA ASN A 322 -35.58 8.09 -48.89
C ASN A 322 -35.23 6.65 -49.31
N SER A 323 -35.17 6.34 -50.60
CA SER A 323 -34.77 5.01 -51.13
C SER A 323 -34.56 5.07 -52.65
N PRO A 324 -33.45 5.66 -53.14
CA PRO A 324 -33.22 5.85 -54.58
C PRO A 324 -32.90 4.56 -55.34
N TYR A 325 -32.56 3.47 -54.65
CA TYR A 325 -32.21 2.19 -55.25
C TYR A 325 -33.01 1.04 -54.65
N LEU A 326 -33.37 0.07 -55.50
CA LEU A 326 -33.80 -1.26 -55.10
C LEU A 326 -32.56 -2.10 -54.74
N LEU A 327 -32.54 -2.59 -53.52
CA LEU A 327 -31.44 -3.42 -53.04
C LEU A 327 -31.49 -4.86 -53.59
N PRO A 328 -30.32 -5.49 -53.82
CA PRO A 328 -30.26 -6.92 -54.11
C PRO A 328 -30.96 -7.75 -53.03
N GLN A 329 -31.74 -8.76 -53.42
CA GLN A 329 -32.47 -9.63 -52.49
C GLN A 329 -31.55 -10.37 -51.51
N ALA A 330 -30.30 -10.64 -51.91
CA ALA A 330 -29.30 -11.25 -51.02
C ALA A 330 -28.97 -10.32 -49.84
N LEU A 331 -28.84 -9.01 -50.09
CA LEU A 331 -28.58 -8.03 -49.04
C LEU A 331 -29.76 -7.86 -48.10
N THR A 332 -31.00 -7.80 -48.63
CA THR A 332 -32.20 -7.62 -47.80
C THR A 332 -32.59 -8.86 -47.00
N ARG A 333 -32.24 -10.06 -47.47
CA ARG A 333 -32.38 -11.31 -46.69
C ARG A 333 -31.29 -11.52 -45.64
N GLY A 334 -30.25 -10.69 -45.65
CA GLY A 334 -29.13 -10.78 -44.71
C GLY A 334 -28.07 -11.81 -45.09
N ASP A 335 -28.03 -12.28 -46.33
CA ASP A 335 -27.04 -13.25 -46.81
C ASP A 335 -25.59 -12.72 -46.64
N THR A 336 -24.59 -13.60 -46.65
CA THR A 336 -23.17 -13.21 -46.64
C THR A 336 -22.75 -12.66 -48.00
N GLY A 337 -22.12 -11.49 -48.04
CA GLY A 337 -21.67 -10.86 -49.28
C GLY A 337 -20.26 -11.30 -49.67
N LYS A 338 -19.75 -10.79 -50.80
CA LYS A 338 -18.35 -10.98 -51.18
C LYS A 338 -17.49 -9.98 -50.40
N LEU A 339 -16.55 -10.47 -49.58
CA LEU A 339 -15.62 -9.62 -48.83
C LEU A 339 -14.80 -8.72 -49.78
N VAL A 340 -14.90 -7.41 -49.58
CA VAL A 340 -14.09 -6.40 -50.25
C VAL A 340 -12.80 -6.18 -49.46
N GLY A 341 -12.89 -6.11 -48.14
CA GLY A 341 -11.73 -6.04 -47.23
C GLY A 341 -12.10 -5.50 -45.85
N THR A 342 -11.07 -5.30 -45.03
CA THR A 342 -11.19 -4.74 -43.69
C THR A 342 -10.20 -3.59 -43.48
N SER A 343 -10.62 -2.58 -42.73
CA SER A 343 -9.78 -1.46 -42.28
C SER A 343 -9.91 -1.33 -40.77
N THR A 344 -8.85 -0.91 -40.09
CA THR A 344 -8.85 -0.64 -38.65
C THR A 344 -8.39 0.78 -38.35
N SER A 345 -8.93 1.39 -37.31
CA SER A 345 -8.52 2.70 -36.82
C SER A 345 -8.59 2.74 -35.30
N ASP A 346 -7.61 3.40 -34.67
CA ASP A 346 -7.73 3.84 -33.29
C ASP A 346 -8.75 4.99 -33.23
N VAL A 347 -9.75 4.85 -32.38
CA VAL A 347 -10.83 5.82 -32.18
C VAL A 347 -10.98 6.16 -30.69
N SER A 348 -9.96 5.92 -29.87
CA SER A 348 -9.96 6.15 -28.42
C SER A 348 -10.27 7.61 -28.07
N ALA A 349 -9.86 8.56 -28.92
CA ALA A 349 -10.15 9.98 -28.75
C ALA A 349 -11.66 10.31 -28.72
N LEU A 350 -12.52 9.47 -29.33
CA LEU A 350 -13.97 9.66 -29.34
C LEU A 350 -14.60 9.54 -27.94
N LEU A 351 -13.90 8.90 -27.00
CA LEU A 351 -14.38 8.73 -25.64
C LEU A 351 -14.25 9.99 -24.78
N ASN A 352 -13.55 11.03 -25.27
CA ASN A 352 -13.55 12.34 -24.63
C ASN A 352 -14.53 13.28 -25.35
N PRO A 353 -15.70 13.60 -24.77
CA PRO A 353 -16.72 14.39 -25.44
C PRO A 353 -16.28 15.84 -25.71
N PHE A 354 -15.26 16.35 -25.00
CA PHE A 354 -14.76 17.72 -25.17
C PHE A 354 -13.77 17.89 -26.32
N VAL A 355 -13.39 16.79 -26.99
CA VAL A 355 -12.47 16.81 -28.13
C VAL A 355 -13.25 16.41 -29.37
N SER A 356 -13.58 17.39 -30.21
CA SER A 356 -14.12 17.11 -31.54
C SER A 356 -12.98 16.65 -32.43
N THR A 357 -13.00 15.36 -32.76
CA THR A 357 -12.06 14.74 -33.68
C THR A 357 -12.86 14.21 -34.86
N GLU A 358 -12.51 14.62 -36.09
CA GLU A 358 -12.95 13.89 -37.27
C GLU A 358 -12.10 12.62 -37.36
N ALA A 359 -12.59 11.52 -36.78
CA ALA A 359 -11.91 10.24 -36.91
C ALA A 359 -12.17 9.73 -38.33
N SER A 360 -11.11 9.58 -39.12
CA SER A 360 -11.21 9.07 -40.49
C SER A 360 -10.79 7.61 -40.56
N ILE A 361 -11.54 6.79 -41.28
CA ILE A 361 -11.16 5.41 -41.60
C ILE A 361 -11.11 5.23 -43.12
N ALA A 362 -10.05 4.58 -43.62
CA ALA A 362 -9.88 4.34 -45.05
C ALA A 362 -10.87 3.27 -45.53
N TRP A 363 -11.41 3.43 -46.73
CA TRP A 363 -12.03 2.30 -47.43
C TRP A 363 -10.99 1.17 -47.61
N PRO A 364 -11.37 -0.11 -47.43
CA PRO A 364 -10.41 -1.20 -47.55
C PRO A 364 -9.65 -1.19 -48.88
N GLY A 365 -8.32 -1.28 -48.80
CA GLY A 365 -7.45 -1.23 -49.98
C GLY A 365 -7.11 0.18 -50.48
N THR A 366 -7.60 1.24 -49.82
CA THR A 366 -7.19 2.63 -50.07
C THR A 366 -6.25 3.13 -48.99
N MET A 367 -5.34 4.04 -49.35
CA MET A 367 -4.52 4.76 -48.37
C MET A 367 -5.10 6.14 -48.15
N LEU A 368 -5.24 6.53 -46.88
CA LEU A 368 -5.49 7.91 -46.51
C LEU A 368 -4.18 8.68 -46.61
N ASP A 369 -4.19 9.84 -47.27
CA ASP A 369 -3.20 10.85 -46.93
C ASP A 369 -3.36 11.14 -45.44
N LYS A 370 -2.29 10.95 -44.65
CA LYS A 370 -2.30 11.24 -43.21
C LYS A 370 -2.46 12.74 -43.00
N THR A 371 -3.68 13.25 -43.11
CA THR A 371 -4.03 14.50 -42.44
C THR A 371 -4.10 14.16 -40.96
N THR A 372 -3.11 14.62 -40.19
CA THR A 372 -3.13 14.53 -38.73
C THR A 372 -4.48 15.07 -38.26
N PRO A 373 -5.34 14.29 -37.57
CA PRO A 373 -6.59 14.82 -37.05
C PRO A 373 -6.22 15.95 -36.08
N SER A 374 -6.44 17.21 -36.48
CA SER A 374 -6.33 18.33 -35.55
C SER A 374 -7.61 18.34 -34.73
N GLY A 375 -7.67 17.50 -33.70
CA GLY A 375 -8.78 17.51 -32.75
C GLY A 375 -8.97 18.93 -32.22
N SER A 376 -10.14 19.52 -32.47
CA SER A 376 -10.49 20.84 -31.95
C SER A 376 -11.22 20.66 -30.62
N SER A 377 -10.92 21.50 -29.63
CA SER A 377 -11.66 21.45 -28.36
C SER A 377 -13.05 22.03 -28.56
N SER A 378 -14.11 21.34 -28.13
CA SER A 378 -15.49 21.81 -28.32
C SER A 378 -16.15 22.18 -27.01
N ALA A 379 -16.84 23.31 -27.01
CA ALA A 379 -17.75 23.67 -25.92
C ALA A 379 -19.01 22.80 -26.00
N LEU A 380 -19.47 22.31 -24.84
CA LEU A 380 -20.56 21.35 -24.75
C LEU A 380 -21.74 21.92 -23.97
N LEU A 381 -22.94 21.70 -24.51
CA LEU A 381 -24.17 22.01 -23.83
C LEU A 381 -24.76 20.73 -23.23
N PHE A 382 -24.85 20.65 -21.90
CA PHE A 382 -25.41 19.48 -21.23
C PHE A 382 -26.87 19.71 -20.83
N GLN A 383 -27.74 18.81 -21.29
CA GLN A 383 -29.16 18.77 -20.88
C GLN A 383 -29.42 17.75 -19.75
N ALA A 384 -28.53 16.79 -19.56
CA ALA A 384 -28.61 15.78 -18.52
C ALA A 384 -27.29 15.72 -17.74
N VAL A 385 -27.39 15.88 -16.42
CA VAL A 385 -26.26 15.80 -15.48
C VAL A 385 -26.65 14.83 -14.38
N GLY A 386 -25.70 14.05 -13.91
CA GLY A 386 -25.86 13.11 -12.83
C GLY A 386 -24.74 13.19 -11.81
N VAL A 387 -24.80 12.31 -10.83
CA VAL A 387 -23.77 12.08 -9.83
C VAL A 387 -23.53 10.59 -9.68
N SER A 388 -22.29 10.23 -9.33
CA SER A 388 -21.95 8.88 -8.90
C SER A 388 -22.55 8.60 -7.52
N THR A 389 -22.91 7.34 -7.30
CA THR A 389 -23.36 6.82 -6.01
C THR A 389 -22.46 5.65 -5.62
N PRO A 390 -22.11 5.52 -4.33
CA PRO A 390 -21.06 4.61 -3.93
C PRO A 390 -21.41 3.13 -4.13
N GLY A 391 -20.39 2.38 -4.57
CA GLY A 391 -20.38 0.92 -4.57
C GLY A 391 -20.48 0.37 -3.14
N ARG A 392 -21.12 -0.79 -2.96
CA ARG A 392 -21.13 -1.47 -1.66
C ARG A 392 -20.00 -2.50 -1.64
N THR A 393 -18.99 -2.29 -0.80
CA THR A 393 -18.03 -3.33 -0.42
C THR A 393 -18.54 -4.03 0.83
N SER A 394 -18.80 -5.33 0.76
CA SER A 394 -19.19 -6.13 1.93
C SER A 394 -17.98 -6.91 2.46
N ARG A 395 -17.96 -7.16 3.76
CA ARG A 395 -16.99 -8.09 4.36
C ARG A 395 -17.63 -9.47 4.37
N ALA A 396 -17.11 -10.39 3.56
CA ALA A 396 -17.57 -11.77 3.55
C ALA A 396 -17.03 -12.49 4.80
N ALA A 397 -17.89 -13.20 5.53
CA ALA A 397 -17.52 -13.91 6.76
C ALA A 397 -16.36 -14.91 6.47
N GLY A 398 -15.17 -14.60 6.97
CA GLY A 398 -13.97 -15.44 6.85
C GLY A 398 -13.21 -15.39 5.53
N GLN A 399 -13.56 -14.52 4.56
CA GLN A 399 -13.03 -14.57 3.17
C GLN A 399 -12.51 -13.23 2.61
N GLY A 400 -12.48 -12.15 3.40
CA GLY A 400 -11.97 -10.83 2.98
C GLY A 400 -13.07 -9.86 2.54
N TYR A 401 -12.72 -8.90 1.69
CA TYR A 401 -13.67 -7.93 1.13
C TYR A 401 -14.24 -8.43 -0.19
N GLU A 402 -15.49 -8.09 -0.50
CA GLU A 402 -16.15 -8.43 -1.75
C GLU A 402 -16.84 -7.20 -2.36
N LEU A 403 -16.76 -7.11 -3.69
CA LEU A 403 -17.37 -6.07 -4.50
C LEU A 403 -18.33 -6.72 -5.52
N SER A 404 -19.59 -6.31 -5.49
CA SER A 404 -20.64 -6.76 -6.41
C SER A 404 -21.06 -5.64 -7.35
N ALA A 405 -21.41 -5.99 -8.58
CA ALA A 405 -21.87 -5.02 -9.56
C ALA A 405 -23.23 -4.42 -9.14
N LYS A 406 -23.46 -3.15 -9.48
CA LYS A 406 -24.74 -2.45 -9.33
C LYS A 406 -25.71 -2.76 -10.47
N GLY A 407 -25.17 -3.21 -11.60
CA GLY A 407 -25.88 -3.52 -12.84
C GLY A 407 -24.90 -3.48 -14.01
N PHE A 408 -25.45 -3.46 -15.22
CA PHE A 408 -24.68 -3.50 -16.46
C PHE A 408 -25.07 -2.32 -17.35
N LYS A 409 -24.13 -1.79 -18.13
CA LYS A 409 -24.38 -0.65 -19.01
C LYS A 409 -23.93 -0.97 -20.43
N ASP A 410 -24.79 -0.62 -21.38
CA ASP A 410 -24.43 -0.58 -22.80
C ASP A 410 -23.58 0.69 -23.05
N PRO A 411 -22.34 0.55 -23.54
CA PRO A 411 -21.50 1.68 -23.93
C PRO A 411 -22.08 2.46 -25.13
N SER A 412 -22.99 1.87 -25.90
CA SER A 412 -23.68 2.50 -27.02
C SER A 412 -25.06 3.03 -26.58
N PRO A 413 -25.24 4.35 -26.46
CA PRO A 413 -26.48 4.91 -25.93
C PRO A 413 -27.67 4.66 -26.86
N ASP A 414 -28.78 4.21 -26.26
CA ASP A 414 -30.10 4.20 -26.91
C ASP A 414 -30.73 5.61 -26.85
N TYR A 415 -30.70 6.29 -27.99
CA TYR A 415 -31.24 7.64 -28.15
C TYR A 415 -32.76 7.70 -28.19
N ALA A 416 -33.46 6.57 -28.43
CA ALA A 416 -34.92 6.56 -28.48
C ALA A 416 -35.56 6.92 -27.12
N ASN A 417 -34.86 6.64 -26.02
CA ASN A 417 -35.34 6.80 -24.65
C ASN A 417 -34.56 7.86 -23.84
N TRP A 418 -33.86 8.76 -24.53
CA TRP A 418 -33.06 9.84 -23.93
C TRP A 418 -33.95 10.96 -23.36
N PRO A 419 -33.60 11.62 -22.23
CA PRO A 419 -32.40 11.44 -21.40
C PRO A 419 -32.54 10.38 -20.30
N ALA A 420 -33.70 9.73 -20.16
CA ALA A 420 -33.94 8.77 -19.08
C ALA A 420 -33.00 7.55 -19.14
N SER A 421 -32.64 7.09 -20.34
CA SER A 421 -31.70 5.98 -20.55
C SER A 421 -30.24 6.32 -20.22
N ALA A 422 -29.87 7.61 -20.13
CA ALA A 422 -28.48 8.07 -20.05
C ALA A 422 -27.72 7.55 -18.82
N PHE A 423 -28.42 7.39 -17.68
CA PHE A 423 -27.87 6.90 -16.41
C PHE A 423 -28.51 5.59 -15.94
N ALA A 424 -29.32 4.94 -16.79
CA ALA A 424 -29.96 3.68 -16.44
C ALA A 424 -28.95 2.53 -16.46
N LEU A 425 -29.12 1.59 -15.52
CA LEU A 425 -28.37 0.34 -15.45
C LEU A 425 -29.31 -0.83 -15.72
N SER A 426 -28.88 -1.74 -16.58
CA SER A 426 -29.55 -3.01 -16.87
C SER A 426 -29.29 -4.02 -15.74
N LYS A 427 -30.25 -4.92 -15.53
CA LYS A 427 -30.04 -6.12 -14.69
C LYS A 427 -29.43 -7.28 -15.48
N ASP A 428 -29.61 -7.28 -16.79
CA ASP A 428 -29.07 -8.27 -17.71
C ASP A 428 -27.72 -7.77 -18.26
N GLY A 429 -26.69 -8.58 -18.03
CA GLY A 429 -25.33 -8.37 -18.51
C GLY A 429 -24.84 -9.46 -19.45
N GLU A 430 -25.72 -10.37 -19.91
CA GLU A 430 -25.35 -11.46 -20.82
C GLU A 430 -25.40 -11.04 -22.30
N LYS A 431 -25.86 -9.82 -22.56
CA LYS A 431 -25.82 -9.19 -23.88
C LYS A 431 -24.37 -8.82 -24.24
N PRO A 432 -23.92 -9.13 -25.48
CA PRO A 432 -22.60 -8.70 -25.95
C PRO A 432 -22.42 -7.20 -25.84
N GLY A 433 -21.24 -6.76 -25.41
CA GLY A 433 -20.89 -5.35 -25.27
C GLY A 433 -21.31 -4.70 -23.95
N PHE A 434 -22.21 -5.32 -23.17
CA PHE A 434 -22.60 -4.78 -21.87
C PHE A 434 -21.44 -4.88 -20.87
N GLU A 435 -21.19 -3.82 -20.11
CA GLU A 435 -20.10 -3.78 -19.13
C GLU A 435 -20.64 -3.76 -17.70
N SER A 436 -20.00 -4.48 -16.78
CA SER A 436 -20.32 -4.42 -15.35
C SER A 436 -20.03 -3.05 -14.78
N THR A 437 -20.97 -2.53 -13.99
CA THR A 437 -20.83 -1.26 -13.29
C THR A 437 -20.68 -1.50 -11.78
N TYR A 438 -19.67 -0.90 -11.16
CA TYR A 438 -19.41 -1.02 -9.72
C TYR A 438 -19.66 0.29 -8.97
N ILE A 439 -19.91 1.36 -9.73
CA ILE A 439 -20.38 2.66 -9.26
C ILE A 439 -21.82 2.82 -9.76
N GLY A 440 -22.74 3.20 -8.88
CA GLY A 440 -24.11 3.49 -9.31
C GLY A 440 -24.20 4.92 -9.84
N THR A 441 -25.19 5.23 -10.66
CA THR A 441 -25.40 6.59 -11.19
C THR A 441 -26.79 7.10 -10.84
N ARG A 442 -26.90 8.40 -10.54
CA ARG A 442 -28.18 9.05 -10.28
C ARG A 442 -28.25 10.37 -11.04
N MET A 443 -29.30 10.56 -11.83
CA MET A 443 -29.55 11.82 -12.51
C MET A 443 -29.92 12.92 -11.49
N LEU A 444 -29.42 14.14 -11.70
CA LEU A 444 -29.88 15.32 -10.98
C LEU A 444 -31.24 15.78 -11.54
N ALA A 445 -32.05 16.46 -10.73
CA ALA A 445 -33.35 16.95 -11.17
C ALA A 445 -33.16 17.87 -12.40
N ASN A 446 -34.02 17.69 -13.41
CA ASN A 446 -33.84 18.29 -14.74
C ASN A 446 -33.65 19.80 -14.65
N ASN A 447 -32.46 20.27 -15.03
CA ASN A 447 -32.14 21.68 -15.04
C ASN A 447 -32.74 22.30 -16.31
N LYS A 448 -33.70 23.22 -16.14
CA LYS A 448 -34.29 23.95 -17.27
C LYS A 448 -33.27 24.81 -18.03
N ASN A 449 -32.12 25.10 -17.41
CA ASN A 449 -31.06 25.91 -18.00
C ASN A 449 -29.91 25.01 -18.45
N SER A 450 -29.75 24.85 -19.75
CA SER A 450 -28.62 24.13 -20.32
C SER A 450 -27.33 24.91 -20.07
N THR A 451 -26.39 24.31 -19.34
CA THR A 451 -25.11 24.96 -18.99
C THR A 451 -24.04 24.61 -20.00
N LEU A 452 -23.31 25.64 -20.43
CA LEU A 452 -22.23 25.53 -21.39
C LEU A 452 -20.91 25.20 -20.70
N ALA A 453 -20.36 24.01 -20.92
CA ALA A 453 -19.02 23.66 -20.47
C ALA A 453 -17.99 24.05 -21.54
N VAL A 454 -17.05 24.93 -21.19
CA VAL A 454 -16.09 25.51 -22.14
C VAL A 454 -14.66 25.08 -21.78
N PRO A 455 -13.97 24.33 -22.65
CA PRO A 455 -12.55 24.04 -22.46
C PRO A 455 -11.71 25.32 -22.41
N VAL A 456 -10.89 25.48 -21.39
CA VAL A 456 -9.98 26.64 -21.21
C VAL A 456 -8.51 26.23 -21.06
N GLY A 457 -8.24 24.94 -21.03
CA GLY A 457 -6.94 24.32 -20.83
C GLY A 457 -7.04 22.79 -20.85
N ASP A 458 -5.90 22.11 -20.73
CA ASP A 458 -5.81 20.66 -20.56
C ASP A 458 -4.99 20.25 -19.34
N PHE A 459 -5.11 18.97 -18.99
CA PHE A 459 -4.22 18.29 -18.07
C PHE A 459 -3.89 16.90 -18.65
N SER A 460 -2.63 16.47 -18.53
CA SER A 460 -2.12 15.36 -19.35
C SER A 460 -1.58 14.15 -18.58
N ASP A 461 -1.49 14.20 -17.25
CA ASP A 461 -1.02 13.05 -16.47
C ASP A 461 -1.39 13.12 -14.99
N SER A 462 -2.02 12.07 -14.46
CA SER A 462 -2.30 11.94 -13.03
C SER A 462 -1.07 11.56 -12.20
N SER A 463 -0.05 10.96 -12.81
CA SER A 463 1.22 10.63 -12.13
C SER A 463 2.05 11.89 -11.83
N ALA A 464 1.94 12.92 -12.66
CA ALA A 464 2.53 14.24 -12.41
C ALA A 464 1.81 15.02 -11.30
N ILE A 465 0.55 14.65 -11.01
CA ILE A 465 -0.27 15.26 -9.95
C ILE A 465 -0.01 14.59 -8.59
N ASN A 466 0.37 13.30 -8.58
CA ASN A 466 0.68 12.58 -7.33
C ASN A 466 2.17 12.69 -6.95
N THR A 467 2.52 13.73 -6.19
CA THR A 467 3.87 13.93 -5.65
C THR A 467 4.10 13.27 -4.27
N GLN A 468 3.19 12.39 -3.83
CA GLN A 468 3.29 11.75 -2.52
C GLN A 468 4.40 10.68 -2.50
N SER A 469 4.98 10.44 -1.32
CA SER A 469 5.87 9.30 -1.14
C SER A 469 5.10 7.99 -1.30
N SER A 470 5.74 6.96 -1.85
CA SER A 470 5.19 5.60 -1.94
C SER A 470 4.90 4.98 -0.58
N LEU A 471 5.47 5.53 0.50
CA LEU A 471 5.22 5.11 1.88
C LEU A 471 4.08 5.89 2.55
N SER A 472 3.62 6.99 1.94
CA SER A 472 2.72 7.98 2.56
C SER A 472 1.55 8.33 1.64
N TYR A 473 0.91 7.29 1.11
CA TYR A 473 -0.19 7.44 0.17
C TYR A 473 -1.52 7.69 0.88
N VAL A 474 -2.24 8.69 0.39
CA VAL A 474 -3.65 8.93 0.66
C VAL A 474 -4.33 9.29 -0.66
N PRO A 475 -5.49 8.71 -1.00
CA PRO A 475 -6.16 8.95 -2.27
C PRO A 475 -6.57 10.41 -2.41
N LEU A 476 -6.18 11.02 -3.53
CA LEU A 476 -6.71 12.33 -3.94
C LEU A 476 -8.16 12.20 -4.44
N GLY A 477 -8.53 10.99 -4.91
CA GLY A 477 -9.88 10.59 -5.29
C GLY A 477 -10.46 11.18 -6.57
N ALA A 478 -9.69 12.00 -7.28
CA ALA A 478 -10.07 12.58 -8.57
C ALA A 478 -9.09 12.20 -9.70
N TYR A 479 -7.79 12.23 -9.43
CA TYR A 479 -6.80 12.18 -10.52
C TYR A 479 -6.37 10.77 -10.87
N GLU A 480 -6.30 9.87 -9.90
CA GLU A 480 -5.59 8.60 -10.04
C GLU A 480 -6.53 7.43 -10.35
N PRO A 481 -6.22 6.59 -11.36
CA PRO A 481 -6.95 5.35 -11.56
C PRO A 481 -6.64 4.36 -10.42
N VAL A 482 -7.62 3.56 -10.04
CA VAL A 482 -7.47 2.54 -9.00
C VAL A 482 -6.69 1.35 -9.56
N ALA A 483 -5.39 1.29 -9.28
CA ALA A 483 -4.55 0.14 -9.66
C ALA A 483 -5.13 -1.16 -9.10
N SER A 484 -5.55 -2.05 -9.99
CA SER A 484 -6.23 -3.31 -9.66
C SER A 484 -5.57 -4.45 -10.44
N THR A 485 -5.02 -5.42 -9.72
CA THR A 485 -4.29 -6.56 -10.33
C THR A 485 -4.96 -7.87 -9.95
N THR A 486 -5.18 -8.76 -10.90
CA THR A 486 -5.74 -10.10 -10.66
C THR A 486 -4.71 -11.03 -9.99
N ASP A 487 -5.18 -12.12 -9.39
CA ASP A 487 -4.29 -13.19 -8.91
C ASP A 487 -3.43 -13.83 -10.03
N THR A 488 -3.87 -13.72 -11.29
CA THR A 488 -3.09 -14.19 -12.47
C THR A 488 -2.01 -13.19 -12.91
N GLY A 489 -1.93 -12.01 -12.28
CA GLY A 489 -0.96 -10.95 -12.59
C GLY A 489 -1.42 -9.96 -13.67
N ALA A 490 -2.64 -10.06 -14.18
CA ALA A 490 -3.18 -9.11 -15.16
C ALA A 490 -3.59 -7.79 -14.48
N THR A 491 -3.21 -6.66 -15.05
CA THR A 491 -3.63 -5.33 -14.58
C THR A 491 -4.89 -4.91 -15.31
N LEU A 492 -5.95 -4.62 -14.55
CA LEU A 492 -7.21 -4.13 -15.12
C LEU A 492 -7.05 -2.68 -15.60
N LYS A 493 -7.71 -2.37 -16.71
CA LYS A 493 -7.85 -1.02 -17.29
C LYS A 493 -9.29 -0.52 -17.13
N PRO A 494 -9.55 0.79 -17.26
CA PRO A 494 -10.90 1.31 -17.32
C PRO A 494 -11.70 0.70 -18.47
N ASN A 495 -12.99 0.47 -18.24
CA ASN A 495 -13.92 0.04 -19.28
C ASN A 495 -14.47 1.26 -20.06
N VAL A 496 -15.15 1.03 -21.19
CA VAL A 496 -15.59 2.11 -22.09
C VAL A 496 -16.62 3.00 -21.41
N THR A 497 -17.53 2.42 -20.61
CA THR A 497 -18.57 3.16 -19.89
C THR A 497 -18.02 4.08 -18.80
N GLY A 498 -16.81 3.81 -18.29
CA GLY A 498 -16.19 4.53 -17.20
C GLY A 498 -16.70 4.15 -15.80
N LEU A 499 -17.59 3.16 -15.70
CA LEU A 499 -18.27 2.80 -14.45
C LEU A 499 -17.80 1.44 -13.87
N GLY A 500 -16.75 0.86 -14.45
CA GLY A 500 -16.18 -0.44 -14.06
C GLY A 500 -15.41 -0.44 -12.73
N ILE A 501 -14.66 -1.51 -12.48
CA ILE A 501 -13.85 -1.71 -11.25
C ILE A 501 -12.77 -0.63 -11.15
N VAL A 502 -12.05 -0.44 -12.27
CA VAL A 502 -11.19 0.72 -12.48
C VAL A 502 -12.09 1.78 -13.08
N GLY A 503 -12.53 2.73 -12.24
CA GLY A 503 -13.39 3.82 -12.68
C GLY A 503 -12.74 4.67 -13.78
N ALA A 504 -13.56 5.41 -14.52
CA ALA A 504 -13.08 6.35 -15.53
C ALA A 504 -12.16 7.39 -14.89
N ARG A 505 -11.10 7.72 -15.63
CA ARG A 505 -10.27 8.89 -15.34
C ARG A 505 -11.16 10.14 -15.37
N THR A 506 -10.84 11.10 -14.51
CA THR A 506 -11.40 12.45 -14.63
C THR A 506 -11.24 12.92 -16.06
N THR A 507 -12.35 13.22 -16.72
CA THR A 507 -12.41 13.64 -18.12
C THR A 507 -12.24 15.15 -18.21
N ALA A 508 -12.80 15.87 -17.24
CA ALA A 508 -12.63 17.31 -17.11
C ALA A 508 -12.57 17.76 -15.64
N ILE A 509 -11.94 18.89 -15.38
CA ILE A 509 -11.87 19.54 -14.07
C ILE A 509 -12.52 20.91 -14.21
N ALA A 510 -13.51 21.20 -13.36
CA ALA A 510 -14.21 22.47 -13.33
C ALA A 510 -14.09 23.12 -11.94
N SER A 511 -14.37 24.42 -11.90
CA SER A 511 -14.56 25.10 -10.62
C SER A 511 -15.81 24.57 -9.91
N ILE A 512 -15.69 24.25 -8.62
CA ILE A 512 -16.81 23.82 -7.77
C ILE A 512 -17.88 24.91 -7.64
N TYR A 513 -17.50 26.17 -7.85
CA TYR A 513 -18.43 27.30 -7.89
C TYR A 513 -19.35 27.29 -9.11
N SER A 514 -19.01 26.54 -10.17
CA SER A 514 -19.88 26.34 -11.34
C SER A 514 -20.96 25.28 -11.12
N ALA A 515 -20.92 24.53 -10.02
CA ALA A 515 -21.82 23.40 -9.80
C ALA A 515 -23.31 23.79 -9.71
N GLY A 516 -23.60 24.99 -9.18
CA GLY A 516 -24.95 25.53 -9.15
C GLY A 516 -25.56 25.70 -10.55
N ALA A 517 -24.73 26.01 -11.56
CA ALA A 517 -25.18 26.09 -12.95
C ALA A 517 -25.66 24.73 -13.46
N TRP A 518 -25.10 23.61 -12.99
CA TRP A 518 -25.54 22.24 -13.30
C TRP A 518 -26.64 21.70 -12.40
N GLY A 519 -27.26 22.53 -11.55
CA GLY A 519 -28.34 22.13 -10.65
C GLY A 519 -27.86 21.38 -9.40
N GLN A 520 -26.56 21.41 -9.11
CA GLN A 520 -25.96 20.75 -7.95
C GLN A 520 -25.85 21.74 -6.77
N ILE A 521 -26.74 21.59 -5.78
CA ILE A 521 -26.85 22.51 -4.64
C ILE A 521 -25.82 22.21 -3.54
N ALA A 522 -25.46 20.95 -3.37
CA ALA A 522 -24.44 20.49 -2.43
C ALA A 522 -23.31 19.79 -3.21
N PRO A 523 -22.39 20.55 -3.81
CA PRO A 523 -21.45 20.00 -4.78
C PRO A 523 -20.22 19.36 -4.15
N VAL A 524 -20.06 19.40 -2.83
CA VAL A 524 -18.86 18.96 -2.15
C VAL A 524 -19.05 17.53 -1.65
N ASN A 525 -18.31 16.59 -2.21
CA ASN A 525 -18.32 15.20 -1.75
C ASN A 525 -17.40 15.02 -0.53
N ALA A 526 -16.24 15.66 -0.54
CA ALA A 526 -15.32 15.70 0.60
C ALA A 526 -14.50 17.00 0.64
N VAL A 527 -13.92 17.31 1.80
CA VAL A 527 -12.96 18.41 1.98
C VAL A 527 -11.64 17.83 2.49
N ARG A 528 -10.58 18.06 1.72
CA ARG A 528 -9.21 17.67 2.08
C ARG A 528 -8.58 18.83 2.84
N VAL A 529 -8.18 18.57 4.08
CA VAL A 529 -7.72 19.60 5.01
C VAL A 529 -6.24 19.42 5.33
N ARG A 530 -5.48 20.50 5.15
CA ARG A 530 -4.10 20.65 5.59
C ARG A 530 -4.07 21.52 6.84
N VAL A 531 -3.46 21.00 7.91
CA VAL A 531 -3.35 21.69 9.20
C VAL A 531 -2.15 22.64 9.17
N SER A 532 -2.34 23.86 9.67
CA SER A 532 -1.32 24.91 9.65
C SER A 532 -0.20 24.64 10.67
N GLY A 533 1.01 25.15 10.40
CA GLY A 533 2.10 25.20 11.39
C GLY A 533 2.64 23.83 11.85
N ILE A 534 2.46 22.77 11.07
CA ILE A 534 3.08 21.46 11.30
C ILE A 534 4.02 21.14 10.14
N SER A 535 5.19 20.57 10.44
CA SER A 535 6.20 20.17 9.45
C SER A 535 6.83 18.81 9.74
N SER A 536 6.85 18.40 11.02
CA SER A 536 7.42 17.13 11.49
C SER A 536 6.40 16.29 12.27
N PHE A 537 6.59 14.97 12.29
CA PHE A 537 5.78 14.00 13.01
C PHE A 537 6.13 14.01 14.51
N THR A 538 5.59 14.97 15.25
CA THR A 538 5.81 15.11 16.70
C THR A 538 4.52 14.89 17.48
N ALA A 539 4.64 14.66 18.80
CA ALA A 539 3.47 14.59 19.69
C ALA A 539 2.62 15.88 19.65
N ALA A 540 3.26 17.05 19.55
CA ALA A 540 2.58 18.33 19.41
C ALA A 540 1.82 18.43 18.07
N ALA A 541 2.44 18.02 16.96
CA ALA A 541 1.76 17.99 15.66
C ALA A 541 0.56 17.04 15.66
N ARG A 542 0.69 15.83 16.23
CA ARG A 542 -0.42 14.87 16.40
C ARG A 542 -1.55 15.47 17.24
N SER A 543 -1.23 16.11 18.35
CA SER A 543 -2.22 16.77 19.21
C SER A 543 -2.96 17.89 18.47
N LYS A 544 -2.26 18.67 17.64
CA LYS A 544 -2.89 19.72 16.82
C LYS A 544 -3.84 19.14 15.78
N VAL A 545 -3.44 18.08 15.07
CA VAL A 545 -4.31 17.39 14.10
C VAL A 545 -5.55 16.83 14.79
N ILE A 546 -5.41 16.22 15.97
CA ILE A 546 -6.55 15.73 16.77
C ILE A 546 -7.48 16.87 17.18
N ALA A 547 -6.94 18.02 17.63
CA ALA A 547 -7.74 19.18 18.01
C ALA A 547 -8.55 19.75 16.84
N VAL A 548 -7.94 19.90 15.65
CA VAL A 548 -8.64 20.34 14.44
C VAL A 548 -9.71 19.32 14.02
N THR A 549 -9.40 18.03 14.12
CA THR A 549 -10.37 16.95 13.82
C THR A 549 -11.59 17.05 14.75
N GLN A 550 -11.39 17.23 16.05
CA GLN A 550 -12.47 17.41 17.02
C GLN A 550 -13.29 18.68 16.74
N ALA A 551 -12.63 19.78 16.38
CA ALA A 551 -13.31 21.02 16.00
C ALA A 551 -14.23 20.83 14.78
N ILE A 552 -13.77 20.09 13.76
CA ILE A 552 -14.58 19.74 12.59
C ILE A 552 -15.75 18.83 12.98
N GLN A 553 -15.52 17.84 13.85
CA GLN A 553 -16.57 16.94 14.34
C GLN A 553 -17.67 17.69 15.11
N ASN A 554 -17.31 18.75 15.84
CA ASN A 554 -18.26 19.62 16.54
C ASN A 554 -19.17 20.42 15.58
N LEU A 555 -18.77 20.60 14.31
CA LEU A 555 -19.65 21.14 13.26
C LEU A 555 -20.71 20.13 12.78
N GLY A 556 -20.73 18.91 13.34
CA GLY A 556 -21.62 17.83 12.93
C GLY A 556 -21.14 17.05 11.71
N LEU A 557 -19.89 17.24 11.29
CA LEU A 557 -19.27 16.59 10.14
C LEU A 557 -18.47 15.36 10.57
N LYS A 558 -18.18 14.46 9.63
CA LYS A 558 -17.26 13.36 9.86
C LYS A 558 -15.85 13.79 9.45
N ALA A 559 -14.88 13.63 10.35
CA ALA A 559 -13.48 13.94 10.08
C ALA A 559 -12.61 12.72 10.37
N THR A 560 -11.89 12.26 9.34
CA THR A 560 -11.01 11.09 9.37
C THR A 560 -9.56 11.55 9.28
N ILE A 561 -8.74 11.17 10.26
CA ILE A 561 -7.31 11.51 10.29
C ILE A 561 -6.58 10.65 9.26
N ALA A 562 -6.09 11.27 8.20
CA ALA A 562 -5.28 10.65 7.17
C ALA A 562 -3.77 10.82 7.43
N ALA A 563 -3.38 11.74 8.32
CA ALA A 563 -1.99 11.91 8.74
C ALA A 563 -1.37 10.60 9.25
N GLY A 564 -0.21 10.24 8.72
CA GLY A 564 0.48 8.99 9.06
C GLY A 564 -0.17 7.74 8.47
N SER A 565 -0.99 7.87 7.41
CA SER A 565 -1.50 6.72 6.67
C SER A 565 -0.45 6.19 5.70
N SER A 566 -0.53 4.89 5.40
CA SER A 566 0.39 4.23 4.48
C SER A 566 -0.37 3.22 3.61
N PRO A 567 0.04 3.02 2.35
CA PRO A 567 -0.62 2.06 1.46
C PRO A 567 -0.44 0.62 1.97
N THR A 568 -1.45 -0.20 1.77
CA THR A 568 -1.49 -1.63 2.09
C THR A 568 -2.23 -2.39 0.99
N ASN A 569 -1.77 -3.60 0.68
CA ASN A 569 -2.40 -4.46 -0.32
C ASN A 569 -3.62 -5.15 0.29
N VAL A 570 -4.78 -4.95 -0.33
CA VAL A 570 -6.06 -5.54 0.07
C VAL A 570 -6.53 -6.49 -1.01
N LYS A 571 -6.89 -7.70 -0.61
CA LYS A 571 -7.54 -8.68 -1.48
C LYS A 571 -9.05 -8.46 -1.49
N LEU A 572 -9.59 -8.27 -2.68
CA LEU A 572 -10.98 -7.95 -2.96
C LEU A 572 -11.55 -9.00 -3.92
N GLY A 573 -12.51 -9.79 -3.46
CA GLY A 573 -13.30 -10.66 -4.31
C GLY A 573 -14.23 -9.83 -5.21
N VAL A 574 -14.32 -10.17 -6.49
CA VAL A 574 -15.21 -9.47 -7.43
C VAL A 574 -16.26 -10.42 -7.99
N ALA A 575 -17.52 -10.08 -7.72
CA ALA A 575 -18.70 -10.76 -8.23
C ALA A 575 -19.31 -10.00 -9.44
N ASP A 576 -20.21 -10.69 -10.14
CA ASP A 576 -21.07 -10.14 -11.20
C ASP A 576 -20.33 -9.40 -12.31
N TYR A 577 -19.18 -9.95 -12.70
CA TYR A 577 -18.35 -9.45 -13.77
C TYR A 577 -18.79 -10.01 -15.13
N ALA A 578 -18.99 -9.11 -16.08
CA ALA A 578 -19.32 -9.37 -17.48
C ALA A 578 -18.05 -9.70 -18.27
N PHE A 579 -17.91 -10.97 -18.65
CA PHE A 579 -16.80 -11.45 -19.48
C PHE A 579 -17.11 -11.20 -20.94
N GLY A 580 -16.55 -10.12 -21.49
CA GLY A 580 -16.71 -9.73 -22.89
C GLY A 580 -16.42 -10.86 -23.87
N VAL A 581 -17.08 -10.81 -25.03
CA VAL A 581 -16.95 -11.81 -26.11
C VAL A 581 -16.23 -11.21 -27.32
N SER A 582 -15.64 -12.06 -28.15
CA SER A 582 -14.93 -11.62 -29.36
C SER A 582 -15.82 -11.38 -30.59
N SER A 583 -17.12 -11.68 -30.51
CA SER A 583 -18.10 -11.44 -31.56
C SER A 583 -19.49 -11.27 -30.93
N VAL A 584 -20.34 -10.43 -31.54
CA VAL A 584 -21.72 -10.20 -31.09
C VAL A 584 -22.65 -11.39 -31.27
N GLU A 585 -22.25 -12.42 -32.02
CA GLU A 585 -23.04 -13.65 -32.20
C GLU A 585 -22.96 -14.58 -30.97
N LYS A 586 -21.95 -14.39 -30.11
CA LYS A 586 -21.75 -15.21 -28.92
C LYS A 586 -22.47 -14.61 -27.72
N THR A 587 -23.06 -15.45 -26.87
CA THR A 587 -23.61 -15.00 -25.59
C THR A 587 -22.49 -14.65 -24.61
N GLN A 588 -22.58 -13.49 -23.99
CA GLN A 588 -21.65 -13.05 -22.95
C GLN A 588 -21.99 -13.71 -21.61
N LYS A 589 -20.98 -14.08 -20.84
CA LYS A 589 -21.14 -14.71 -19.53
C LYS A 589 -20.98 -13.68 -18.42
N VAL A 590 -21.88 -13.69 -17.44
CA VAL A 590 -21.72 -12.96 -16.17
C VAL A 590 -21.28 -13.94 -15.09
N GLY A 591 -20.28 -13.59 -14.28
CA GLY A 591 -19.85 -14.43 -13.18
C GLY A 591 -18.79 -13.80 -12.29
N ARG A 592 -18.22 -14.61 -11.40
CA ARG A 592 -17.19 -14.16 -10.47
C ARG A 592 -15.84 -14.02 -11.20
N LEU A 593 -15.21 -12.85 -11.13
CA LEU A 593 -13.89 -12.60 -11.72
C LEU A 593 -12.77 -13.29 -10.92
N GLY A 594 -12.89 -13.32 -9.59
CA GLY A 594 -11.88 -13.88 -8.69
C GLY A 594 -11.46 -12.87 -7.63
N GLN A 595 -10.25 -13.03 -7.09
CA GLN A 595 -9.65 -12.04 -6.18
C GLN A 595 -8.80 -11.06 -6.97
N LEU A 596 -8.96 -9.78 -6.63
CA LEU A 596 -8.13 -8.67 -7.08
C LEU A 596 -7.33 -8.15 -5.91
N THR A 597 -6.11 -7.69 -6.18
CA THR A 597 -5.32 -6.91 -5.24
C THR A 597 -5.42 -5.44 -5.59
N GLN A 598 -5.82 -4.61 -4.63
CA GLN A 598 -5.82 -3.16 -4.70
C GLN A 598 -4.97 -2.58 -3.56
N GLN A 599 -4.42 -1.38 -3.76
CA GLN A 599 -3.73 -0.65 -2.71
C GLN A 599 -4.68 0.32 -2.02
N TRP A 600 -5.00 0.07 -0.75
CA TRP A 600 -5.82 0.96 0.09
C TRP A 600 -4.93 1.69 1.10
N SER A 601 -5.38 2.79 1.67
CA SER A 601 -4.59 3.53 2.68
C SER A 601 -4.95 3.08 4.09
N GLU A 602 -4.01 2.47 4.79
CA GLU A 602 -4.18 2.08 6.20
C GLU A 602 -4.02 3.30 7.11
N LEU A 603 -5.09 3.66 7.82
CA LEU A 603 -5.14 4.82 8.69
C LEU A 603 -4.31 4.59 9.96
N GLY A 604 -3.56 5.62 10.38
CA GLY A 604 -2.73 5.57 11.59
C GLY A 604 -1.57 4.59 11.53
N ALA A 605 -1.18 4.11 10.34
CA ALA A 605 -0.09 3.18 10.12
C ALA A 605 1.24 3.64 10.75
N ALA A 606 1.60 4.92 10.57
CA ALA A 606 2.81 5.52 11.13
C ALA A 606 2.82 5.46 12.67
N ALA A 607 1.70 5.80 13.32
CA ALA A 607 1.59 5.77 14.77
C ALA A 607 1.64 4.33 15.30
N ARG A 608 1.02 3.38 14.60
CA ARG A 608 1.08 1.96 14.96
C ARG A 608 2.50 1.39 14.79
N ALA A 609 3.17 1.70 13.69
CA ALA A 609 4.55 1.30 13.44
C ALA A 609 5.50 1.91 14.49
N ASP A 610 5.34 3.19 14.83
CA ASP A 610 6.11 3.87 15.88
C ASP A 610 5.98 3.17 17.24
N ILE A 611 4.74 2.91 17.68
CA ILE A 611 4.46 2.22 18.94
C ILE A 611 5.00 0.78 18.92
N ALA A 612 4.79 0.04 17.83
CA ALA A 612 5.21 -1.35 17.70
C ALA A 612 6.74 -1.48 17.68
N VAL A 613 7.44 -0.68 16.87
CA VAL A 613 8.91 -0.67 16.81
C VAL A 613 9.50 -0.22 18.15
N SER A 614 8.94 0.80 18.78
CA SER A 614 9.38 1.26 20.11
C SER A 614 9.21 0.16 21.17
N THR A 615 8.04 -0.48 21.23
CA THR A 615 7.73 -1.55 22.20
C THR A 615 8.60 -2.79 21.97
N ALA A 616 8.81 -3.18 20.71
CA ALA A 616 9.70 -4.29 20.35
C ALA A 616 11.15 -4.00 20.76
N SER A 617 11.63 -2.78 20.48
CA SER A 617 13.00 -2.39 20.79
C SER A 617 13.22 -2.29 22.31
N LEU A 618 12.23 -1.79 23.07
CA LEU A 618 12.25 -1.81 24.54
C LEU A 618 12.22 -3.23 25.11
N SER A 619 11.44 -4.12 24.51
CA SER A 619 11.42 -5.55 24.89
C SER A 619 12.77 -6.21 24.65
N VAL A 620 13.38 -5.99 23.48
CA VAL A 620 14.72 -6.48 23.13
C VAL A 620 15.76 -5.97 24.12
N LEU A 621 15.73 -4.67 24.43
CA LEU A 621 16.59 -4.04 25.43
C LEU A 621 16.42 -4.67 26.82
N GLY A 622 15.18 -4.81 27.28
CA GLY A 622 14.84 -5.40 28.58
C GLY A 622 15.30 -6.85 28.69
N ILE A 623 15.11 -7.66 27.64
CA ILE A 623 15.55 -9.05 27.59
C ILE A 623 17.08 -9.14 27.56
N ALA A 624 17.76 -8.32 26.76
CA ALA A 624 19.22 -8.29 26.68
C ALA A 624 19.86 -7.95 28.03
N LEU A 625 19.36 -6.91 28.71
CA LEU A 625 19.89 -6.49 30.01
C LEU A 625 19.50 -7.43 31.14
N GLY A 626 18.24 -7.85 31.18
CA GLY A 626 17.74 -8.81 32.18
C GLY A 626 18.49 -10.13 32.12
N SER A 627 18.68 -10.68 30.91
CA SER A 627 19.42 -11.93 30.71
C SER A 627 20.89 -11.81 31.12
N THR A 628 21.57 -10.72 30.75
CA THR A 628 22.97 -10.47 31.13
C THR A 628 23.10 -10.32 32.65
N ALA A 629 22.17 -9.62 33.32
CA ALA A 629 22.15 -9.48 34.77
C ALA A 629 21.89 -10.82 35.49
N LEU A 630 20.95 -11.64 34.99
CA LEU A 630 20.68 -12.98 35.52
C LEU A 630 21.90 -13.91 35.36
N LEU A 631 22.59 -13.84 34.22
CA LEU A 631 23.81 -14.62 33.97
C LEU A 631 25.00 -14.14 34.82
N LEU A 632 25.11 -12.84 35.09
CA LEU A 632 26.03 -12.31 36.09
C LEU A 632 25.73 -12.92 37.46
N GLY A 633 24.45 -13.00 37.83
CA GLY A 633 23.99 -13.71 39.02
C GLY A 633 24.49 -15.15 39.06
N ALA A 634 24.34 -15.90 37.96
CA ALA A 634 24.84 -17.27 37.85
C ALA A 634 26.37 -17.36 38.07
N VAL A 635 27.16 -16.42 37.52
CA VAL A 635 28.61 -16.32 37.77
C VAL A 635 28.89 -16.04 39.26
N GLN A 636 28.12 -15.16 39.89
CA GLN A 636 28.26 -14.85 41.32
C GLN A 636 27.92 -16.06 42.20
N PHE A 637 26.86 -16.80 41.90
CA PHE A 637 26.50 -18.05 42.58
C PHE A 637 27.59 -19.12 42.43
N ALA A 638 28.18 -19.26 41.23
CA ALA A 638 29.30 -20.16 41.00
C ALA A 638 30.55 -19.80 41.85
N SER A 639 30.68 -18.55 42.29
CA SER A 639 31.78 -18.09 43.16
C SER A 639 31.58 -18.39 44.65
N ILE A 640 30.35 -18.69 45.12
CA ILE A 640 30.03 -18.88 46.55
C ILE A 640 30.97 -19.90 47.22
N PRO A 641 31.20 -21.10 46.66
CA PRO A 641 32.03 -22.09 47.34
C PRO A 641 33.50 -21.66 47.49
N ARG A 642 34.04 -20.84 46.58
CA ARG A 642 35.37 -20.23 46.69
C ARG A 642 35.40 -19.22 47.84
N ARG A 643 34.38 -18.38 47.94
CA ARG A 643 34.22 -17.40 49.03
C ARG A 643 34.12 -18.08 50.40
N ARG A 644 33.42 -19.22 50.50
CA ARG A 644 33.33 -20.01 51.75
C ARG A 644 34.68 -20.53 52.25
N GLY A 645 35.59 -20.89 51.33
CA GLY A 645 36.95 -21.31 51.66
C GLY A 645 37.78 -20.15 52.22
N GLN A 646 37.70 -18.98 51.59
CA GLN A 646 38.36 -17.75 52.09
C GLN A 646 37.81 -17.36 53.47
N ALA A 647 36.49 -17.42 53.66
CA ALA A 647 35.87 -17.15 54.95
C ALA A 647 36.31 -18.13 56.05
N ALA A 648 36.62 -19.39 55.71
CA ALA A 648 37.15 -20.37 56.66
C ALA A 648 38.56 -19.99 57.12
N VAL A 649 39.45 -19.65 56.18
CA VAL A 649 40.81 -19.18 56.48
C VAL A 649 40.78 -17.91 57.33
N MET A 650 39.91 -16.94 56.98
CA MET A 650 39.78 -15.70 57.76
C MET A 650 39.29 -15.94 59.19
N ARG A 651 38.39 -16.92 59.40
CA ARG A 651 37.98 -17.32 60.76
C ARG A 651 39.10 -17.97 61.55
N GLU A 652 39.95 -18.77 60.92
CA GLU A 652 41.12 -19.37 61.58
C GLU A 652 42.13 -18.29 62.01
N ILE A 653 42.20 -17.17 61.28
CA ILE A 653 43.00 -15.99 61.63
C ILE A 653 42.28 -15.08 62.66
N GLY A 654 41.09 -15.47 63.15
CA GLY A 654 40.37 -14.77 64.23
C GLY A 654 39.34 -13.73 63.78
N TRP A 655 39.00 -13.65 62.50
CA TRP A 655 38.01 -12.67 62.02
C TRP A 655 36.58 -13.06 62.40
N THR A 656 35.81 -12.09 62.93
CA THR A 656 34.39 -12.29 63.24
C THR A 656 33.53 -12.39 61.98
N ARG A 657 32.35 -13.02 62.08
CA ARG A 657 31.40 -13.15 60.96
C ARG A 657 30.98 -11.79 60.38
N GLY A 658 30.89 -10.75 61.22
CA GLY A 658 30.57 -9.38 60.80
C GLY A 658 31.69 -8.75 59.96
N HIS A 659 32.94 -8.90 60.38
CA HIS A 659 34.09 -8.39 59.62
C HIS A 659 34.25 -9.09 58.27
N ILE A 660 34.02 -10.41 58.19
CA ILE A 660 34.06 -11.16 56.92
C ILE A 660 32.96 -10.68 55.97
N ARG A 661 31.73 -10.43 56.46
CA ARG A 661 30.64 -9.90 55.65
C ARG A 661 30.96 -8.51 55.11
N ARG A 662 31.39 -7.57 55.97
CA ARG A 662 31.77 -6.21 55.55
C ARG A 662 32.91 -6.23 54.53
N TRP A 663 33.90 -7.10 54.74
CA TRP A 663 35.02 -7.26 53.80
C TRP A 663 34.57 -7.73 52.42
N MET A 664 33.71 -8.75 52.37
CA MET A 664 33.16 -9.26 51.10
C MET A 664 32.22 -8.25 50.44
N PHE A 665 31.39 -7.53 51.20
CA PHE A 665 30.55 -6.45 50.67
C PHE A 665 31.40 -5.33 50.06
N ALA A 666 32.48 -4.91 50.73
CA ALA A 666 33.38 -3.89 50.23
C ALA A 666 34.07 -4.30 48.91
N GLU A 667 34.16 -5.60 48.61
CA GLU A 667 34.69 -6.10 47.32
C GLU A 667 33.69 -5.96 46.17
N GLU A 668 32.38 -5.91 46.45
CA GLU A 668 31.33 -5.75 45.43
C GLU A 668 31.09 -4.28 45.05
N ILE A 669 31.41 -3.32 45.94
CA ILE A 669 31.15 -1.89 45.71
C ILE A 669 31.76 -1.36 44.42
N PRO A 670 33.06 -1.59 44.08
CA PRO A 670 33.63 -1.03 42.86
C PRO A 670 32.98 -1.59 41.59
N GLY A 671 32.59 -2.87 41.59
CA GLY A 671 31.88 -3.48 40.47
C GLY A 671 30.48 -2.89 40.30
N ALA A 672 29.75 -2.72 41.40
CA ALA A 672 28.44 -2.06 41.40
C ALA A 672 28.53 -0.60 40.93
N LEU A 673 29.58 0.13 41.33
CA LEU A 673 29.83 1.50 40.86
C LEU A 673 30.14 1.56 39.36
N ILE A 674 30.88 0.60 38.80
CA ILE A 674 31.13 0.53 37.35
C ILE A 674 29.82 0.29 36.59
N VAL A 675 28.98 -0.64 37.06
CA VAL A 675 27.67 -0.91 36.44
C VAL A 675 26.76 0.30 36.57
N LEU A 676 26.74 0.96 37.73
CA LEU A 676 26.00 2.19 37.95
C LEU A 676 26.48 3.30 37.02
N ALA A 677 27.79 3.51 36.89
CA ALA A 677 28.37 4.51 36.00
C ALA A 677 28.04 4.21 34.53
N ALA A 678 28.20 2.96 34.09
CA ALA A 678 27.80 2.55 32.74
C ALA A 678 26.30 2.73 32.51
N GLY A 679 25.47 2.44 33.51
CA GLY A 679 24.03 2.68 33.49
C GLY A 679 23.69 4.17 33.40
N LEU A 680 24.36 5.02 34.18
CA LEU A 680 24.19 6.49 34.12
C LEU A 680 24.63 7.05 32.77
N VAL A 681 25.76 6.59 32.24
CA VAL A 681 26.22 6.96 30.90
C VAL A 681 25.21 6.50 29.85
N ALA A 682 24.74 5.25 29.91
CA ALA A 682 23.72 4.73 29.02
C ALA A 682 22.40 5.53 29.11
N VAL A 683 21.98 5.95 30.30
CA VAL A 683 20.81 6.84 30.50
C VAL A 683 21.06 8.22 29.91
N SER A 684 22.26 8.80 30.08
CA SER A 684 22.60 10.12 29.55
C SER A 684 22.71 10.16 28.03
N LEU A 685 23.11 9.03 27.42
CA LEU A 685 23.18 8.86 25.96
C LEU A 685 21.81 8.54 25.35
N SER A 686 20.87 8.05 26.16
CA SER A 686 19.53 7.69 25.69
C SER A 686 18.63 8.91 25.64
N GLY A 687 18.01 9.15 24.48
CA GLY A 687 16.98 10.18 24.33
C GLY A 687 15.68 9.90 25.12
N LEU A 688 15.50 8.68 25.66
CA LEU A 688 14.34 8.25 26.43
C LEU A 688 14.72 8.01 27.90
N GLN A 689 14.88 9.10 28.66
CA GLN A 689 15.43 9.06 30.02
C GLN A 689 14.61 8.17 30.98
N GLN A 690 13.27 8.24 30.97
CA GLN A 690 12.44 7.53 31.95
C GLN A 690 12.52 5.99 31.84
N VAL A 691 12.43 5.44 30.64
CA VAL A 691 12.49 3.98 30.43
C VAL A 691 13.90 3.45 30.67
N SER A 692 14.91 4.21 30.27
CA SER A 692 16.32 3.88 30.49
C SER A 692 16.65 3.82 31.98
N ILE A 693 16.09 4.73 32.79
CA ILE A 693 16.25 4.74 34.25
C ILE A 693 15.64 3.48 34.87
N LEU A 694 14.42 3.10 34.46
CA LEU A 694 13.71 1.93 34.99
C LEU A 694 14.48 0.63 34.72
N ILE A 695 14.96 0.46 33.49
CA ILE A 695 15.74 -0.72 33.08
C ILE A 695 17.11 -0.73 33.77
N ALA A 696 17.79 0.40 33.88
CA ALA A 696 19.05 0.52 34.63
C ALA A 696 18.84 0.21 36.12
N ALA A 697 17.76 0.69 36.73
CA ALA A 697 17.42 0.43 38.12
C ALA A 697 17.14 -1.05 38.38
N ILE A 698 16.39 -1.73 37.50
CA ILE A 698 16.15 -3.18 37.59
C ILE A 698 17.45 -3.95 37.45
N GLY A 699 18.30 -3.59 36.47
CA GLY A 699 19.62 -4.20 36.29
C GLY A 699 20.49 -4.06 37.55
N VAL A 700 20.59 -2.84 38.09
CA VAL A 700 21.31 -2.58 39.36
C VAL A 700 20.70 -3.36 40.52
N ALA A 701 19.37 -3.40 40.65
CA ALA A 701 18.69 -4.13 41.70
C ALA A 701 19.00 -5.63 41.64
N VAL A 702 18.97 -6.25 40.46
CA VAL A 702 19.32 -7.66 40.26
C VAL A 702 20.79 -7.92 40.58
N VAL A 703 21.70 -7.02 40.17
CA VAL A 703 23.13 -7.12 40.52
C VAL A 703 23.33 -7.02 42.04
N VAL A 704 22.65 -6.08 42.70
CA VAL A 704 22.72 -5.90 44.15
C VAL A 704 22.14 -7.11 44.87
N LEU A 705 20.96 -7.60 44.48
CA LEU A 705 20.32 -8.79 45.06
C LEU A 705 21.22 -10.03 44.94
N THR A 706 21.71 -10.31 43.73
CA THR A 706 22.58 -11.47 43.50
C THR A 706 23.90 -11.35 44.24
N SER A 707 24.45 -10.13 44.37
CA SER A 707 25.65 -9.85 45.16
C SER A 707 25.42 -10.04 46.67
N VAL A 708 24.31 -9.53 47.21
CA VAL A 708 23.93 -9.73 48.62
C VAL A 708 23.80 -11.21 48.93
N VAL A 709 23.11 -11.98 48.09
CA VAL A 709 22.95 -13.42 48.27
C VAL A 709 24.32 -14.11 48.19
N ALA A 710 25.15 -13.79 47.20
CA ALA A 710 26.49 -14.37 47.07
C ALA A 710 27.38 -14.07 48.30
N VAL A 711 27.31 -12.87 48.87
CA VAL A 711 28.06 -12.47 50.06
C VAL A 711 27.53 -13.16 51.32
N VAL A 712 26.22 -13.18 51.55
CA VAL A 712 25.62 -13.80 52.75
C VAL A 712 25.91 -15.29 52.80
N PHE A 713 25.74 -15.99 51.68
CA PHE A 713 26.01 -17.43 51.58
C PHE A 713 27.50 -17.76 51.47
N GLY A 714 28.31 -16.84 50.92
CA GLY A 714 29.77 -16.96 50.81
C GLY A 714 30.50 -16.72 52.14
N ALA A 715 29.99 -15.84 53.01
CA ALA A 715 30.57 -15.54 54.32
C ALA A 715 30.34 -16.65 55.37
N ARG A 716 29.52 -17.66 55.06
CA ARG A 716 29.39 -18.87 55.89
C ARG A 716 30.61 -19.75 55.65
N ALA A 717 31.58 -19.77 56.57
CA ALA A 717 32.70 -20.71 56.47
C ALA A 717 32.15 -22.14 56.44
N ALA A 718 32.77 -22.94 55.58
CA ALA A 718 32.52 -24.37 55.53
C ALA A 718 32.71 -24.94 56.94
N ALA A 719 31.72 -25.68 57.44
CA ALA A 719 31.94 -26.50 58.62
C ALA A 719 33.03 -27.51 58.26
N ARG A 720 34.19 -27.43 58.94
CA ARG A 720 35.16 -28.53 58.92
C ARG A 720 34.50 -29.70 59.63
N ALA A 721 33.84 -30.57 58.88
CA ALA A 721 33.63 -31.94 59.30
C ALA A 721 34.89 -32.75 58.92
N VAL A 722 36.06 -32.33 59.40
CA VAL A 722 37.17 -33.27 59.55
C VAL A 722 36.99 -33.88 60.93
N ARG A 723 36.01 -34.79 61.04
CA ARG A 723 36.18 -35.90 61.98
C ARG A 723 36.95 -36.94 61.19
N VAL A 724 38.22 -37.12 61.51
CA VAL A 724 38.89 -38.39 61.24
C VAL A 724 38.16 -39.39 62.12
N ARG A 725 37.08 -39.97 61.60
CA ARG A 725 36.43 -41.12 62.22
C ARG A 725 37.18 -42.31 61.63
N GLU A 726 38.01 -42.95 62.45
CA GLU A 726 38.50 -44.29 62.14
C GLU A 726 37.28 -45.17 61.88
N SER A 727 37.07 -45.50 60.61
CA SER A 727 35.96 -46.33 60.19
C SER A 727 36.38 -47.78 60.31
N GLY A 728 36.10 -48.39 61.45
CA GLY A 728 36.00 -49.84 61.56
C GLY A 728 35.00 -50.37 60.54
N GLY A 729 35.43 -51.34 59.74
CA GLY A 729 34.58 -52.33 59.06
C GLY A 729 33.37 -51.80 58.29
N ARG A 730 33.56 -50.93 57.28
CA ARG A 730 32.58 -50.82 56.19
C ARG A 730 33.23 -51.30 54.91
N ARG A 731 32.60 -52.30 54.26
CA ARG A 731 32.95 -52.78 52.91
C ARG A 731 33.38 -51.59 52.06
N MET A 732 34.67 -51.51 51.76
CA MET A 732 35.17 -50.64 50.72
C MET A 732 34.50 -51.12 49.43
N LEU A 733 33.48 -50.39 48.97
CA LEU A 733 32.99 -50.51 47.60
C LEU A 733 34.20 -50.25 46.71
N ARG A 734 34.79 -51.34 46.18
CA ARG A 734 35.94 -51.33 45.29
C ARG A 734 35.68 -50.31 44.18
N LEU A 735 36.49 -49.26 44.20
CA LEU A 735 36.58 -48.26 43.14
C LEU A 735 37.06 -48.93 41.85
N ARG A 736 36.17 -49.04 40.89
CA ARG A 736 36.48 -48.76 39.50
C ARG A 736 35.27 -48.04 38.93
N GLY A 737 35.39 -46.73 38.67
CA GLY A 737 34.63 -46.20 37.55
C GLY A 737 35.14 -46.98 36.33
N ARG A 738 34.39 -48.00 35.88
CA ARG A 738 34.83 -48.89 34.78
C ARG A 738 35.12 -48.14 33.47
N SER A 739 34.74 -46.85 33.39
CA SER A 739 35.06 -45.95 32.28
C SER A 739 35.08 -44.48 32.72
N THR A 740 35.76 -43.63 31.95
CA THR A 740 35.75 -42.16 32.09
C THR A 740 34.33 -41.57 32.07
N ARG A 741 33.38 -42.26 31.44
CA ARG A 741 31.98 -41.85 31.32
C ARG A 741 31.20 -41.94 32.64
N THR A 742 31.35 -43.04 33.38
CA THR A 742 30.66 -43.22 34.67
C THR A 742 31.17 -42.24 35.74
N PHE A 743 32.45 -41.86 35.65
CA PHE A 743 33.05 -40.84 36.50
C PHE A 743 32.44 -39.44 36.28
N GLY A 744 32.30 -39.01 35.02
CA GLY A 744 31.69 -37.71 34.70
C GLY A 744 30.24 -37.60 35.19
N LEU A 745 29.46 -38.67 35.05
CA LEU A 745 28.08 -38.73 35.53
C LEU A 745 27.97 -38.65 37.07
N ARG A 746 28.91 -39.27 37.78
CA ARG A 746 28.98 -39.18 39.25
C ARG A 746 29.38 -37.78 39.72
N GLN A 747 30.27 -37.12 38.99
CA GLN A 747 30.72 -35.75 39.30
C GLN A 747 29.57 -34.74 39.23
N ALA A 748 28.72 -34.83 38.20
CA ALA A 748 27.56 -33.96 38.07
C ALA A 748 26.59 -34.04 39.27
N ARG A 749 26.46 -35.22 39.90
CA ARG A 749 25.63 -35.45 41.10
C ARG A 749 26.27 -34.94 42.39
N ILE A 750 27.58 -35.13 42.56
CA ILE A 750 28.31 -34.69 43.75
C ILE A 750 28.33 -33.15 43.83
N HIS A 751 28.43 -32.48 42.68
CA HIS A 751 28.47 -31.03 42.59
C HIS A 751 27.17 -30.45 42.03
N LEU A 752 26.05 -30.79 42.69
CA LEU A 752 24.70 -30.41 42.25
C LEU A 752 24.53 -28.90 42.04
N LEU A 753 25.06 -28.06 42.94
CA LEU A 753 24.96 -26.60 42.84
C LEU A 753 25.57 -26.06 41.53
N THR A 754 26.72 -26.58 41.11
CA THR A 754 27.39 -26.12 39.89
C THR A 754 26.71 -26.66 38.63
N SER A 755 26.18 -27.88 38.69
CA SER A 755 25.35 -28.45 37.64
C SER A 755 24.07 -27.62 37.44
N ILE A 756 23.39 -27.26 38.53
CA ILE A 756 22.20 -26.38 38.49
C ILE A 756 22.55 -25.01 37.89
N THR A 757 23.66 -24.38 38.28
CA THR A 757 24.04 -23.08 37.69
C THR A 757 24.29 -23.16 36.19
N GLN A 758 24.80 -24.29 35.68
CA GLN A 758 25.00 -24.50 34.23
C GLN A 758 23.67 -24.74 33.52
N VAL A 759 22.74 -25.50 34.10
CA VAL A 759 21.36 -25.66 33.58
C VAL A 759 20.67 -24.31 33.51
N VAL A 760 20.70 -23.52 34.59
CA VAL A 760 20.08 -22.19 34.64
C VAL A 760 20.72 -21.24 33.62
N ALA A 761 22.04 -21.27 33.44
CA ALA A 761 22.71 -20.44 32.44
C ALA A 761 22.27 -20.79 31.00
N VAL A 762 22.21 -22.08 30.66
CA VAL A 762 21.71 -22.54 29.34
C VAL A 762 20.24 -22.16 29.16
N LEU A 763 19.41 -22.32 30.20
CA LEU A 763 18.00 -21.97 30.18
C LEU A 763 17.79 -20.46 29.99
N ILE A 764 18.56 -19.60 30.67
CA ILE A 764 18.50 -18.14 30.46
C ILE A 764 18.88 -17.80 29.01
N VAL A 765 19.97 -18.36 28.48
CA VAL A 765 20.39 -18.10 27.08
C VAL A 765 19.28 -18.53 26.09
N ALA A 766 18.69 -19.70 26.30
CA ALA A 766 17.63 -20.21 25.45
C ALA A 766 16.36 -19.35 25.49
N LEU A 767 15.85 -19.07 26.69
CA LEU A 767 14.66 -18.24 26.89
C LEU A 767 14.86 -16.81 26.41
N SER A 768 16.05 -16.24 26.58
CA SER A 768 16.36 -14.89 26.10
C SER A 768 16.41 -14.84 24.58
N THR A 769 16.96 -15.87 23.93
CA THR A 769 16.99 -15.95 22.47
C THR A 769 15.59 -16.12 21.91
N ALA A 770 14.77 -16.98 22.51
CA ALA A 770 13.37 -17.14 22.15
C ALA A 770 12.59 -15.83 22.39
N GLY A 771 12.75 -15.18 23.54
CA GLY A 771 12.09 -13.91 23.84
C GLY A 771 12.52 -12.77 22.90
N LEU A 772 13.78 -12.73 22.48
CA LEU A 772 14.25 -11.79 21.45
C LEU A 772 13.58 -12.04 20.09
N ALA A 773 13.47 -13.32 19.70
CA ALA A 773 12.76 -13.70 18.49
C ALA A 773 11.27 -13.37 18.57
N ASP A 774 10.64 -13.59 19.73
CA ASP A 774 9.24 -13.25 19.98
C ASP A 774 9.02 -11.73 19.89
N ALA A 775 9.82 -10.94 20.60
CA ALA A 775 9.76 -9.47 20.53
C ALA A 775 9.92 -8.92 19.11
N PHE A 776 10.78 -9.54 18.30
CA PHE A 776 10.97 -9.18 16.90
C PHE A 776 9.74 -9.54 16.04
N LEU A 777 9.26 -10.78 16.13
CA LEU A 777 8.14 -11.27 15.34
C LEU A 777 6.84 -10.55 15.71
N GLU A 778 6.60 -10.37 17.00
CA GLU A 778 5.45 -9.67 17.53
C GLU A 778 5.50 -8.18 17.21
N GLY A 779 6.67 -7.55 17.28
CA GLY A 779 6.88 -6.17 16.82
C GLY A 779 6.50 -5.97 15.36
N ARG A 780 6.89 -6.89 14.47
CA ARG A 780 6.48 -6.86 13.06
C ARG A 780 4.99 -7.08 12.89
N ARG A 781 4.39 -8.00 13.63
CA ARG A 781 2.97 -8.30 13.57
C ARG A 781 2.11 -7.12 14.02
N GLN A 782 2.50 -6.47 15.12
CA GLN A 782 1.79 -5.31 15.68
C GLN A 782 1.93 -4.05 14.81
N ALA A 783 3.05 -3.88 14.12
CA ALA A 783 3.27 -2.72 13.23
C ALA A 783 2.25 -2.67 12.07
N GLY A 784 1.74 -3.82 11.63
CA GLY A 784 0.75 -3.93 10.55
C GLY A 784 1.38 -4.28 9.20
N ALA A 785 0.53 -4.36 8.18
CA ALA A 785 0.92 -4.82 6.84
C ALA A 785 1.26 -3.68 5.86
N SER A 786 1.00 -2.43 6.24
CA SER A 786 1.33 -1.28 5.39
C SER A 786 2.80 -1.22 4.96
N LEU A 787 3.05 -0.59 3.81
CA LEU A 787 4.40 -0.41 3.27
C LEU A 787 5.33 0.32 4.26
N LEU A 788 4.84 1.36 4.95
CA LEU A 788 5.60 2.07 5.98
C LEU A 788 5.93 1.17 7.19
N ALA A 789 4.99 0.33 7.64
CA ALA A 789 5.24 -0.62 8.72
C ALA A 789 6.30 -1.66 8.33
N GLN A 790 6.23 -2.21 7.11
CA GLN A 790 7.22 -3.15 6.63
C GLN A 790 8.61 -2.51 6.49
N PHE A 791 8.66 -1.28 5.99
CA PHE A 791 9.90 -0.52 5.83
C PHE A 791 10.55 -0.16 7.17
N THR A 792 9.79 0.43 8.10
CA THR A 792 10.28 0.85 9.43
C THR A 792 10.71 -0.34 10.28
N THR A 793 9.95 -1.44 10.29
CA THR A 793 10.35 -2.67 10.99
C THR A 793 11.56 -3.34 10.34
N GLY A 794 11.71 -3.25 9.02
CA GLY A 794 12.89 -3.69 8.29
C GLY A 794 14.15 -2.92 8.68
N GLN A 795 14.07 -1.59 8.80
CA GLN A 795 15.18 -0.76 9.27
C GLN A 795 15.55 -1.07 10.74
N ALA A 796 14.54 -1.19 11.61
CA ALA A 796 14.74 -1.53 13.01
C ALA A 796 15.34 -2.92 13.23
N ALA A 797 15.10 -3.87 12.30
CA ALA A 797 15.57 -5.24 12.39
C ALA A 797 17.09 -5.33 12.53
N LEU A 798 17.85 -4.52 11.78
CA LEU A 798 19.32 -4.52 11.84
C LEU A 798 19.81 -4.20 13.25
N PHE A 799 19.27 -3.13 13.85
CA PHE A 799 19.62 -2.71 15.20
C PHE A 799 19.25 -3.76 16.25
N GLN A 800 18.06 -4.36 16.13
CA GLN A 800 17.59 -5.40 17.05
C GLN A 800 18.42 -6.69 16.95
N VAL A 801 18.83 -7.10 15.74
CA VAL A 801 19.69 -8.27 15.53
C VAL A 801 21.10 -8.02 16.07
N VAL A 802 21.68 -6.84 15.85
CA VAL A 802 23.00 -6.50 16.41
C VAL A 802 22.94 -6.52 17.94
N LEU A 803 21.92 -5.93 18.55
CA LEU A 803 21.76 -5.95 20.00
C LEU A 803 21.54 -7.39 20.53
N GLY A 804 20.69 -8.16 19.86
CA GLY A 804 20.44 -9.56 20.21
C GLY A 804 21.69 -10.43 20.12
N THR A 805 22.53 -10.25 19.10
CA THR A 805 23.79 -10.99 18.94
C THR A 805 24.83 -10.60 19.99
N VAL A 806 24.96 -9.31 20.34
CA VAL A 806 25.83 -8.84 21.43
C VAL A 806 25.38 -9.42 22.77
N ALA A 807 24.07 -9.44 23.03
CA ALA A 807 23.51 -10.03 24.24
C ALA A 807 23.73 -11.56 24.30
N LEU A 808 23.48 -12.27 23.21
CA LEU A 808 23.71 -13.71 23.09
C LEU A 808 25.19 -14.05 23.31
N ALA A 809 26.09 -13.35 22.63
CA ALA A 809 27.54 -13.56 22.76
C ALA A 809 28.01 -13.31 24.19
N SER A 810 27.56 -12.21 24.81
CA SER A 810 27.84 -11.89 26.22
C SER A 810 27.32 -12.98 27.14
N GLY A 811 26.10 -13.48 26.91
CA GLY A 811 25.51 -14.54 27.70
C GLY A 811 26.27 -15.87 27.61
N ILE A 812 26.69 -16.27 26.40
CA ILE A 812 27.52 -17.45 26.19
C ILE A 812 28.89 -17.28 26.86
N ILE A 813 29.52 -16.11 26.76
CA ILE A 813 30.80 -15.83 27.42
C ILE A 813 30.66 -15.94 28.95
N LEU A 814 29.59 -15.40 29.53
CA LEU A 814 29.31 -15.51 30.97
C LEU A 814 29.08 -16.97 31.40
N ALA A 815 28.35 -17.76 30.62
CA ALA A 815 28.17 -19.19 30.87
C ALA A 815 29.50 -19.96 30.81
N VAL A 816 30.33 -19.68 29.80
CA VAL A 816 31.68 -20.25 29.65
C VAL A 816 32.56 -19.88 30.84
N LEU A 817 32.48 -18.63 31.29
CA LEU A 817 33.25 -18.15 32.43
C LEU A 817 32.85 -18.84 33.73
N ALA A 818 31.55 -19.04 33.97
CA ALA A 818 31.04 -19.80 35.10
C ALA A 818 31.60 -21.24 35.10
N ARG A 819 31.60 -21.91 33.93
CA ARG A 819 32.19 -23.26 33.77
C ARG A 819 33.70 -23.26 34.01
N ARG A 820 34.44 -22.26 33.51
CA ARG A 820 35.89 -22.15 33.71
C ARG A 820 36.25 -22.00 35.19
N LEU A 821 35.49 -21.19 35.94
CA LEU A 821 35.68 -21.01 37.37
C LEU A 821 35.49 -22.30 38.16
N ASP A 822 34.45 -23.07 37.81
CA ASP A 822 34.18 -24.37 38.41
C ASP A 822 35.32 -25.37 38.15
N LEU A 823 35.77 -25.49 36.89
CA LEU A 823 36.87 -26.37 36.52
C LEU A 823 38.20 -25.97 37.18
N ALA A 824 38.47 -24.66 37.30
CA ALA A 824 39.68 -24.13 37.93
C ALA A 824 39.73 -24.44 39.43
N ARG A 825 38.59 -24.34 40.12
CA ARG A 825 38.47 -24.69 41.55
C ARG A 825 38.83 -26.14 41.82
N ARG A 826 38.42 -27.05 40.93
CA ARG A 826 38.67 -28.49 41.06
C ARG A 826 40.09 -28.89 40.62
N SER A 827 40.99 -27.93 40.46
CA SER A 827 42.39 -28.18 40.09
C SER A 827 43.12 -29.20 40.95
N PRO A 828 42.96 -29.25 42.29
CA PRO A 828 43.66 -30.24 43.11
C PRO A 828 43.12 -31.66 42.86
N GLN A 829 41.81 -31.79 42.63
CA GLN A 829 41.19 -33.07 42.27
C GLN A 829 41.72 -33.57 40.91
N TRP A 830 41.81 -32.69 39.91
CA TRP A 830 42.35 -33.06 38.60
C TRP A 830 43.84 -33.40 38.66
N ALA A 831 44.61 -32.71 39.52
CA ALA A 831 46.01 -33.02 39.78
C ALA A 831 46.17 -34.38 40.48
N ALA A 832 45.35 -34.67 41.49
CA ALA A 832 45.34 -35.98 42.15
C ALA A 832 45.00 -37.12 41.17
N LEU A 833 44.02 -36.92 40.28
CA LEU A 833 43.69 -37.92 39.25
C LEU A 833 44.86 -38.17 38.29
N ARG A 834 45.61 -37.13 37.89
CA ARG A 834 46.85 -37.31 37.11
C ARG A 834 47.92 -38.06 37.89
N ALA A 835 48.12 -37.73 39.17
CA ALA A 835 49.07 -38.42 40.03
C ALA A 835 48.71 -39.90 40.22
N MET A 836 47.41 -40.23 40.18
CA MET A 836 46.88 -41.60 40.16
C MET A 836 46.92 -42.27 38.77
N GLY A 837 47.59 -41.68 37.78
CA GLY A 837 47.85 -42.28 36.47
C GLY A 837 46.86 -41.94 35.36
N TRP A 838 45.90 -41.02 35.56
CA TRP A 838 44.96 -40.65 34.50
C TRP A 838 45.63 -39.81 33.41
N THR A 839 45.44 -40.22 32.16
CA THR A 839 45.98 -39.52 30.99
C THR A 839 45.19 -38.24 30.67
N ALA A 840 45.81 -37.31 29.93
CA ALA A 840 45.14 -36.08 29.50
C ALA A 840 43.88 -36.31 28.61
N PRO A 841 43.83 -37.31 27.71
CA PRO A 841 42.60 -37.70 27.02
C PRO A 841 41.49 -38.19 27.96
N GLU A 842 41.81 -38.99 28.97
CA GLU A 842 40.81 -39.53 29.91
C GLU A 842 40.19 -38.44 30.79
N LEU A 843 41.01 -37.51 31.26
CA LEU A 843 40.55 -36.31 31.98
C LEU A 843 39.65 -35.43 31.10
N ARG A 844 40.01 -35.26 29.82
CA ARG A 844 39.16 -34.54 28.84
C ARG A 844 37.83 -35.26 28.62
N SER A 845 37.85 -36.58 28.49
CA SER A 845 36.64 -37.40 28.32
C SER A 845 35.73 -37.30 29.56
N ALA A 846 36.29 -37.32 30.76
CA ALA A 846 35.54 -37.16 32.00
C ALA A 846 34.87 -35.78 32.11
N GLN A 847 35.59 -34.71 31.77
CA GLN A 847 35.06 -33.34 31.77
C GLN A 847 33.96 -33.14 30.71
N ARG A 848 34.12 -33.72 29.51
CA ARG A 848 33.08 -33.71 28.48
C ARG A 848 31.85 -34.48 28.91
N MET A 849 32.03 -35.65 29.54
CA MET A 849 30.88 -36.44 30.00
C MET A 849 30.11 -35.72 31.11
N GLU A 850 30.79 -35.07 32.05
CA GLU A 850 30.13 -34.23 33.05
C GLU A 850 29.28 -33.13 32.39
N ALA A 851 29.85 -32.39 31.44
CA ALA A 851 29.11 -31.36 30.71
C ALA A 851 27.95 -31.96 29.88
N ALA A 852 28.12 -33.14 29.27
CA ALA A 852 27.07 -33.83 28.51
C ALA A 852 25.90 -34.24 29.41
N THR A 853 26.18 -34.71 30.63
CA THR A 853 25.14 -35.07 31.61
C THR A 853 24.34 -33.87 32.11
N VAL A 854 24.87 -32.66 32.01
CA VAL A 854 24.18 -31.41 32.32
C VAL A 854 23.46 -30.84 31.09
N ALA A 855 24.04 -30.99 29.90
CA ALA A 855 23.51 -30.46 28.65
C ALA A 855 22.14 -31.05 28.27
N ILE A 856 21.97 -32.37 28.33
CA ILE A 856 20.72 -33.04 27.94
C ILE A 856 19.51 -32.52 28.74
N PRO A 857 19.51 -32.53 30.09
CA PRO A 857 18.39 -32.00 30.85
C PRO A 857 18.25 -30.49 30.68
N ALA A 858 19.34 -29.74 30.46
CA ALA A 858 19.26 -28.31 30.19
C ALA A 858 18.53 -28.00 28.89
N ILE A 859 18.81 -28.74 27.81
CA ILE A 859 18.14 -28.58 26.51
C ILE A 859 16.66 -28.95 26.64
N LEU A 860 16.33 -30.07 27.29
CA LEU A 860 14.93 -30.49 27.48
C LEU A 860 14.14 -29.46 28.30
N LEU A 861 14.70 -28.97 29.41
CA LEU A 861 14.08 -27.93 30.23
C LEU A 861 13.95 -26.61 29.49
N ALA A 862 14.96 -26.22 28.70
CA ALA A 862 14.92 -25.02 27.89
C ALA A 862 13.81 -25.10 26.83
N THR A 863 13.68 -26.22 26.13
CA THR A 863 12.62 -26.45 25.14
C THR A 863 11.24 -26.44 25.80
N ALA A 864 11.07 -27.13 26.94
CA ALA A 864 9.81 -27.15 27.68
C ALA A 864 9.43 -25.76 28.22
N ALA A 865 10.39 -25.01 28.77
CA ALA A 865 10.18 -23.67 29.26
C ALA A 865 9.87 -22.68 28.13
N THR A 866 10.50 -22.84 26.95
CA THR A 866 10.21 -22.03 25.76
C THR A 866 8.78 -22.30 25.27
N TYR A 867 8.36 -23.57 25.21
CA TYR A 867 6.98 -23.94 24.89
C TYR A 867 5.98 -23.32 25.87
N GLY A 868 6.20 -23.52 27.17
CA GLY A 868 5.32 -22.99 28.22
C GLY A 868 5.26 -21.47 28.20
N GLY A 869 6.39 -20.80 27.98
CA GLY A 869 6.47 -19.34 27.84
C GLY A 869 5.68 -18.83 26.63
N ALA A 870 5.83 -19.48 25.46
CA ALA A 870 5.09 -19.12 24.26
C ALA A 870 3.57 -19.25 24.46
N GLN A 871 3.10 -20.29 25.15
CA GLN A 871 1.68 -20.48 25.47
C GLN A 871 1.16 -19.46 26.48
N LEU A 872 1.93 -19.17 27.53
CA LEU A 872 1.57 -18.17 28.55
C LEU A 872 1.47 -16.76 27.98
N LEU A 873 2.30 -16.43 27.00
CA LEU A 873 2.29 -15.14 26.30
C LEU A 873 1.27 -15.09 25.14
N GLY A 874 0.60 -16.21 24.82
CA GLY A 874 -0.33 -16.28 23.69
C GLY A 874 0.34 -16.09 22.33
N SER A 875 1.64 -16.43 22.20
CA SER A 875 2.39 -16.22 20.96
C SER A 875 1.89 -17.17 19.87
N THR A 876 1.64 -16.63 18.69
CA THR A 876 1.23 -17.39 17.50
C THR A 876 2.42 -18.07 16.81
N ALA A 877 3.65 -17.70 17.17
CA ALA A 877 4.89 -18.16 16.55
C ALA A 877 5.58 -19.30 17.33
N THR A 878 4.83 -20.19 17.97
CA THR A 878 5.36 -21.25 18.85
C THR A 878 6.47 -22.09 18.20
N ILE A 879 6.32 -22.47 16.92
CA ILE A 879 7.31 -23.29 16.21
C ILE A 879 8.64 -22.54 16.01
N PRO A 880 8.67 -21.33 15.40
CA PRO A 880 9.88 -20.51 15.32
C PRO A 880 10.59 -20.29 16.68
N LEU A 881 9.81 -20.07 17.75
CA LEU A 881 10.35 -19.86 19.10
C LEU A 881 11.02 -21.12 19.65
N LEU A 882 10.43 -22.30 19.43
CA LEU A 882 11.04 -23.57 19.81
C LEU A 882 12.34 -23.82 19.06
N ILE A 883 12.39 -23.54 17.77
CA ILE A 883 13.60 -23.71 16.95
C ILE A 883 14.72 -22.80 17.45
N THR A 884 14.42 -21.52 17.67
CA THR A 884 15.42 -20.53 18.12
C THR A 884 15.89 -20.82 19.56
N GLY A 885 14.96 -21.11 20.48
CA GLY A 885 15.28 -21.45 21.86
C GLY A 885 16.08 -22.75 21.99
N ALA A 886 15.66 -23.83 21.32
CA ALA A 886 16.39 -25.10 21.31
C ALA A 886 17.76 -24.98 20.63
N GLY A 887 17.83 -24.26 19.50
CA GLY A 887 19.08 -23.97 18.81
C GLY A 887 20.08 -23.24 19.71
N ALA A 888 19.65 -22.19 20.42
CA ALA A 888 20.48 -21.47 21.38
C ALA A 888 20.94 -22.36 22.55
N ALA A 889 20.05 -23.22 23.07
CA ALA A 889 20.39 -24.17 24.12
C ALA A 889 21.45 -25.19 23.67
N ILE A 890 21.34 -25.69 22.43
CA ILE A 890 22.31 -26.60 21.81
C ILE A 890 23.65 -25.89 21.64
N VAL A 891 23.68 -24.69 21.07
CA VAL A 891 24.92 -23.91 20.87
C VAL A 891 25.60 -23.64 22.21
N ALA A 892 24.86 -23.15 23.22
CA ALA A 892 25.38 -22.92 24.55
C ALA A 892 25.96 -24.21 25.17
N SER A 893 25.22 -25.32 25.08
CA SER A 893 25.65 -26.63 25.59
C SER A 893 26.90 -27.15 24.88
N LEU A 894 26.99 -27.02 23.55
CA LEU A 894 28.16 -27.37 22.76
C LEU A 894 29.36 -26.51 23.16
N THR A 895 29.21 -25.20 23.28
CA THR A 895 30.32 -24.34 23.75
C THR A 895 30.81 -24.77 25.13
N LEU A 896 29.92 -25.07 26.07
CA LEU A 896 30.27 -25.55 27.42
C LEU A 896 30.98 -26.91 27.41
N LEU A 897 30.61 -27.83 26.50
CA LEU A 897 31.28 -29.13 26.30
C LEU A 897 32.74 -28.98 25.86
N PHE A 898 33.06 -27.94 25.10
CA PHE A 898 34.41 -27.67 24.62
C PHE A 898 35.26 -26.80 25.55
N VAL A 899 34.69 -26.24 26.63
CA VAL A 899 35.45 -25.51 27.65
C VAL A 899 36.42 -26.46 28.37
N ARG A 900 37.70 -26.15 28.31
CA ARG A 900 38.78 -26.93 28.94
C ARG A 900 39.69 -26.02 29.73
N ARG A 901 40.36 -26.60 30.73
CA ARG A 901 41.54 -25.98 31.34
C ARG A 901 42.76 -26.33 30.49
N LYS A 902 43.52 -25.33 30.01
CA LYS A 902 44.86 -25.56 29.45
C LYS A 902 45.71 -26.18 30.56
N ALA A 903 46.36 -27.31 30.28
CA ALA A 903 47.36 -27.85 31.18
C ALA A 903 48.52 -26.87 31.20
N THR A 904 48.70 -26.15 32.30
CA THR A 904 49.99 -25.51 32.56
C THR A 904 50.97 -26.64 32.84
N ALA A 905 52.00 -26.76 31.99
CA ALA A 905 53.22 -27.47 32.36
C ALA A 905 53.77 -26.78 33.62
N GLN A 906 54.15 -27.59 34.61
CA GLN A 906 54.96 -27.09 35.71
C GLN A 906 56.36 -26.81 35.20
#